data_AF-A0A966YE54-F1
#
_entry.id   AF-A0A966YE54-F1
#
_cell.length_a   1.000
_cell.length_b   1.000
_cell.length_c   1.000
_cell.angle_alpha   90.00
_cell.angle_beta   90.00
_cell.angle_gamma   90.00
#
_symmetry.space_group_name_H-M   'P 1'
#
loop_
_entity.id
_entity.type
_entity.pdbx_description
1 polymer ?
#
loop_
_entity_poly.entity_id
_entity_poly.type
_entity_poly.pdbx_seq_one_letter_code
_entity_poly.pdbx_strand_id
1 'polypeptide(L)'
;GFGNNSGTASLIRYIDITAGETRLYGTNNEFEFDWYINGPLTLANPNNVDISISGGGEFIMNGTVDSAVNTTNSLTLGTGGDYKLQGTVGSTVPLARLATQGNVQLFLYDNVTTTGNQTYGATPAVQLAGDVTLTGNTASFTGGLNGATNDLVLNFSGLTTIDGSSTFANIGDLTSTGPTALNGTVQTIGNQTYSGNVSLIGATTLQGNAGTFSGTVAGGDNDLTLNFTAETTIDGSQSFANIANLTSLGDVALNGSIQTNGFQNYAANVSLAGDTNLTGTVGTFASGVTGNNNSLSFNFTGGTTSLAGLFTNIATLTADSDVSVNGTVETNLDQYYNANVTLGGASTFTGNAGFFSGAVEGGGNDLTLNFTQETTIDGSQTFANVANLTSIGDVSLNGTIATSGDQNYAANVTLAGTTTLAGNTGSFASGVAGENNSLTLNFSGGTTALSGDFANIQTLTALSNVSLNGGIQTNLDQNYAAGVSLAGDASLSGNAATFASGVAGENNSLTLNFTGGPTTLDGSFANIATLTALSDVEIAANISTNLDQNYAANVTLTDNATLSGNAGSFSSGVAGGGKDLTLNFTAPTALEGSFANLANLTSVGDVTLNGTIETTVDQTYQANVTLAGNTTLEGNAASFATGVTGENHAFTINFTGGTT
;
A
#
# COMPACT_ATOMS: atom_id res chain seq x y z
N GLY A 1 -67.48 40.74 -1.05
CA GLY A 1 -66.98 40.15 0.20
C GLY A 1 -68.07 39.27 0.76
N PHE A 2 -67.80 37.98 0.87
CA PHE A 2 -68.54 37.11 1.79
C PHE A 2 -67.75 37.16 3.10
N GLY A 3 -68.23 37.93 4.07
CA GLY A 3 -67.54 38.21 5.33
C GLY A 3 -67.32 39.70 5.57
N ASN A 4 -68.04 40.27 6.55
CA ASN A 4 -67.95 41.64 7.00
C ASN A 4 -67.18 41.72 8.33
N ASN A 5 -65.92 41.25 8.37
CA ASN A 5 -64.94 41.49 9.45
C ASN A 5 -65.47 41.35 10.91
N SER A 6 -66.50 40.55 11.16
CA SER A 6 -67.07 40.36 12.50
C SER A 6 -67.84 39.04 12.59
N GLY A 7 -67.10 37.97 12.92
CA GLY A 7 -67.59 36.81 13.66
C GLY A 7 -68.77 35.98 13.13
N THR A 8 -68.50 34.68 12.98
CA THR A 8 -69.41 33.53 13.03
C THR A 8 -70.24 33.18 11.78
N ALA A 9 -69.84 32.04 11.19
CA ALA A 9 -70.57 31.12 10.30
C ALA A 9 -71.05 31.67 8.95
N SER A 10 -70.31 31.34 7.89
CA SER A 10 -70.89 31.30 6.55
C SER A 10 -71.77 30.05 6.44
N LEU A 11 -73.08 30.22 6.20
CA LEU A 11 -74.06 29.13 6.13
C LEU A 11 -73.92 28.22 4.89
N ILE A 12 -72.84 28.38 4.10
CA ILE A 12 -72.67 27.76 2.79
C ILE A 12 -71.67 26.61 2.90
N ARG A 13 -72.17 25.38 2.80
CA ARG A 13 -71.40 24.15 3.00
C ARG A 13 -70.63 23.65 1.77
N TYR A 14 -70.96 24.16 0.59
CA TYR A 14 -70.34 23.74 -0.68
C TYR A 14 -70.51 24.85 -1.70
N ILE A 15 -69.41 25.36 -2.25
CA ILE A 15 -69.41 26.35 -3.34
C ILE A 15 -68.62 25.80 -4.50
N ASP A 16 -69.31 25.60 -5.63
CA ASP A 16 -68.73 25.31 -6.92
C ASP A 16 -68.97 26.50 -7.85
N ILE A 17 -67.89 27.21 -8.19
CA ILE A 17 -67.91 28.30 -9.17
C ILE A 17 -67.50 27.70 -10.51
N THR A 18 -68.50 27.21 -11.25
CA THR A 18 -68.31 26.38 -12.45
C THR A 18 -67.75 27.11 -13.68
N ALA A 19 -67.85 28.45 -13.75
CA ALA A 19 -67.37 29.26 -14.86
C ALA A 19 -67.18 30.75 -14.49
N GLY A 20 -66.25 31.44 -15.16
CA GLY A 20 -65.98 32.88 -14.98
C GLY A 20 -64.84 33.20 -14.01
N GLU A 21 -64.34 34.44 -14.06
CA GLU A 21 -63.28 34.94 -13.16
C GLU A 21 -63.84 35.15 -11.74
N THR A 22 -63.21 34.54 -10.74
CA THR A 22 -63.44 34.83 -9.32
C THR A 22 -62.45 35.89 -8.85
N ARG A 23 -62.93 36.95 -8.20
CA ARG A 23 -62.07 38.06 -7.74
C ARG A 23 -62.11 38.21 -6.23
N LEU A 24 -60.96 38.14 -5.57
CA LEU A 24 -60.83 38.38 -4.13
C LEU A 24 -60.29 39.79 -3.85
N TYR A 25 -61.03 40.54 -3.04
CA TYR A 25 -60.67 41.90 -2.66
C TYR A 25 -60.34 42.04 -1.17
N GLY A 26 -60.77 41.11 -0.31
CA GLY A 26 -60.52 41.17 1.13
C GLY A 26 -59.11 40.72 1.48
N THR A 27 -58.53 41.28 2.55
CA THR A 27 -57.23 40.86 3.09
C THR A 27 -57.30 39.54 3.86
N ASN A 28 -58.41 39.26 4.54
CA ASN A 28 -58.64 38.01 5.27
C ASN A 28 -59.93 37.37 4.75
N ASN A 29 -59.84 36.14 4.25
CA ASN A 29 -60.96 35.40 3.69
C ASN A 29 -61.01 34.03 4.37
N GLU A 30 -62.06 33.80 5.15
CA GLU A 30 -62.26 32.56 5.90
C GLU A 30 -63.33 31.69 5.25
N PHE A 31 -63.00 30.42 4.98
CA PHE A 31 -63.78 29.46 4.22
C PHE A 31 -63.96 28.17 5.02
N GLU A 32 -65.03 28.09 5.80
CA GLU A 32 -65.25 26.99 6.77
C GLU A 32 -65.48 25.60 6.14
N PHE A 33 -65.88 25.53 4.87
CA PHE A 33 -66.25 24.30 4.16
C PHE A 33 -65.46 24.16 2.84
N ASP A 34 -65.80 23.17 2.01
CA ASP A 34 -65.09 22.90 0.76
C ASP A 34 -65.45 23.93 -0.34
N TRP A 35 -64.45 24.39 -1.07
CA TRP A 35 -64.55 25.36 -2.17
C TRP A 35 -63.87 24.85 -3.43
N TYR A 36 -64.60 24.94 -4.54
CA TYR A 36 -64.13 24.55 -5.87
C TYR A 36 -64.22 25.76 -6.79
N ILE A 37 -63.07 26.31 -7.18
CA ILE A 37 -62.96 27.42 -8.12
C ILE A 37 -62.52 26.85 -9.47
N ASN A 38 -63.49 26.65 -10.38
CA ASN A 38 -63.24 26.05 -11.69
C ASN A 38 -62.74 27.05 -12.75
N GLY A 39 -63.02 28.35 -12.58
CA GLY A 39 -62.48 29.43 -13.41
C GLY A 39 -61.23 30.10 -12.82
N PRO A 40 -60.65 31.11 -13.49
CA PRO A 40 -59.51 31.87 -12.95
C PRO A 40 -59.84 32.55 -11.61
N LEU A 41 -58.89 32.55 -10.68
CA LEU A 41 -58.92 33.29 -9.42
C LEU A 41 -57.97 34.49 -9.49
N THR A 42 -58.51 35.70 -9.39
CA THR A 42 -57.74 36.94 -9.42
C THR A 42 -57.72 37.60 -8.04
N LEU A 43 -56.53 37.85 -7.52
CA LEU A 43 -56.29 38.67 -6.33
C LEU A 43 -56.38 40.15 -6.72
N ALA A 44 -57.51 40.78 -6.44
CA ALA A 44 -57.91 42.06 -7.02
C ALA A 44 -57.95 43.24 -6.03
N ASN A 45 -57.32 43.11 -4.85
CA ASN A 45 -57.23 44.22 -3.92
C ASN A 45 -56.39 45.36 -4.54
N PRO A 46 -56.92 46.60 -4.64
CA PRO A 46 -56.21 47.71 -5.29
C PRO A 46 -55.04 48.26 -4.47
N ASN A 47 -54.90 47.86 -3.21
CA ASN A 47 -53.88 48.36 -2.29
C ASN A 47 -52.61 47.47 -2.22
N ASN A 48 -52.46 46.48 -3.11
CA ASN A 48 -51.30 45.58 -3.17
C ASN A 48 -50.99 44.92 -1.81
N VAL A 49 -51.97 44.17 -1.30
CA VAL A 49 -51.93 43.60 0.05
C VAL A 49 -51.64 42.10 0.01
N ASP A 50 -51.37 41.56 1.20
CA ASP A 50 -51.47 40.13 1.41
C ASP A 50 -52.93 39.71 1.54
N ILE A 51 -53.35 38.77 0.69
CA ILE A 51 -54.66 38.14 0.75
C ILE A 51 -54.48 36.79 1.42
N SER A 52 -55.00 36.66 2.63
CA SER A 52 -55.05 35.41 3.37
C SER A 52 -56.33 34.64 3.07
N ILE A 53 -56.18 33.34 2.82
CA ILE A 53 -57.24 32.35 2.69
C ILE A 53 -57.05 31.35 3.83
N SER A 54 -58.03 31.15 4.70
CA SER A 54 -58.00 30.19 5.82
C SER A 54 -59.34 29.48 5.95
N GLY A 55 -59.44 28.38 6.70
CA GLY A 55 -60.76 27.80 7.01
C GLY A 55 -60.75 26.31 7.33
N GLY A 56 -61.88 25.61 7.27
CA GLY A 56 -62.00 24.23 7.77
C GLY A 56 -62.01 23.14 6.70
N GLY A 57 -62.42 23.48 5.47
CA GLY A 57 -62.61 22.53 4.36
C GLY A 57 -61.55 22.63 3.27
N GLU A 58 -61.65 21.75 2.29
CA GLU A 58 -60.74 21.69 1.15
C GLU A 58 -60.94 22.89 0.21
N PHE A 59 -59.86 23.56 -0.20
CA PHE A 59 -59.91 24.67 -1.14
C PHE A 59 -59.17 24.33 -2.43
N ILE A 60 -59.93 24.06 -3.49
CA ILE A 60 -59.44 23.64 -4.79
C ILE A 60 -59.53 24.79 -5.79
N MET A 61 -58.38 25.14 -6.37
CA MET A 61 -58.24 26.13 -7.44
C MET A 61 -57.86 25.41 -8.74
N ASN A 62 -58.86 25.12 -9.57
CA ASN A 62 -58.67 24.43 -10.85
C ASN A 62 -58.27 25.39 -11.98
N GLY A 63 -58.69 26.65 -11.91
CA GLY A 63 -58.23 27.71 -12.82
C GLY A 63 -56.91 28.34 -12.37
N THR A 64 -56.40 29.28 -13.17
CA THR A 64 -55.18 30.03 -12.81
C THR A 64 -55.39 30.87 -11.55
N VAL A 65 -54.31 31.13 -10.80
CA VAL A 65 -54.34 32.05 -9.66
C VAL A 65 -53.40 33.20 -9.96
N ASP A 66 -53.93 34.39 -10.23
CA ASP A 66 -53.16 35.55 -10.68
C ASP A 66 -53.41 36.77 -9.81
N SER A 67 -52.48 37.73 -9.83
CA SER A 67 -52.74 39.08 -9.32
C SER A 67 -53.59 39.84 -10.34
N ALA A 68 -54.35 40.85 -9.93
CA ALA A 68 -55.01 41.72 -10.90
C ALA A 68 -53.96 42.53 -11.68
N VAL A 69 -54.26 42.84 -12.95
CA VAL A 69 -53.42 43.69 -13.80
C VAL A 69 -53.04 44.98 -13.07
N ASN A 70 -51.77 45.36 -13.13
CA ASN A 70 -51.16 46.51 -12.43
C ASN A 70 -51.23 46.44 -10.89
N THR A 71 -51.44 45.27 -10.31
CA THR A 71 -51.36 45.05 -8.86
C THR A 71 -50.31 43.99 -8.52
N THR A 72 -49.76 44.06 -7.32
CA THR A 72 -48.74 43.13 -6.80
C THR A 72 -49.27 42.47 -5.53
N ASN A 73 -50.44 41.82 -5.63
CA ASN A 73 -51.05 41.15 -4.48
C ASN A 73 -50.28 39.88 -4.11
N SER A 74 -50.20 39.60 -2.82
CA SER A 74 -49.62 38.38 -2.27
C SER A 74 -50.72 37.41 -1.84
N LEU A 75 -50.39 36.12 -1.81
CA LEU A 75 -51.27 35.06 -1.32
C LEU A 75 -50.66 34.39 -0.10
N THR A 76 -51.42 34.35 1.00
CA THR A 76 -51.15 33.49 2.15
C THR A 76 -52.24 32.40 2.21
N LEU A 77 -51.83 31.14 2.18
CA LEU A 77 -52.65 29.99 2.53
C LEU A 77 -52.47 29.74 4.04
N GLY A 78 -53.44 30.19 4.82
CA GLY A 78 -53.46 30.17 6.27
C GLY A 78 -54.03 28.86 6.82
N THR A 79 -54.23 28.81 8.14
CA THR A 79 -54.56 27.57 8.86
C THR A 79 -55.89 26.93 8.47
N GLY A 80 -55.88 25.60 8.45
CA GLY A 80 -57.03 24.73 8.30
C GLY A 80 -57.46 24.51 6.84
N GLY A 81 -57.97 23.31 6.56
CA GLY A 81 -58.26 22.85 5.21
C GLY A 81 -57.02 22.38 4.42
N ASP A 82 -57.27 21.61 3.37
CA ASP A 82 -56.26 21.24 2.37
C ASP A 82 -56.36 22.20 1.18
N TYR A 83 -55.24 22.69 0.66
CA TYR A 83 -55.24 23.54 -0.55
C TYR A 83 -54.73 22.75 -1.75
N LYS A 84 -55.46 22.83 -2.86
CA LYS A 84 -55.05 22.23 -4.14
C LYS A 84 -54.95 23.32 -5.20
N LEU A 85 -53.71 23.65 -5.57
CA LEU A 85 -53.40 24.53 -6.69
C LEU A 85 -53.26 23.66 -7.94
N GLN A 86 -54.40 23.41 -8.59
CA GLN A 86 -54.48 22.58 -9.80
C GLN A 86 -54.12 23.37 -11.07
N GLY A 87 -54.49 24.64 -11.14
CA GLY A 87 -54.10 25.54 -12.23
C GLY A 87 -52.79 26.28 -11.95
N THR A 88 -52.13 26.76 -13.01
CA THR A 88 -50.90 27.54 -12.91
C THR A 88 -51.07 28.80 -12.06
N VAL A 89 -50.11 29.08 -11.17
CA VAL A 89 -50.11 30.28 -10.33
C VAL A 89 -49.19 31.34 -10.94
N GLY A 90 -49.73 32.55 -11.12
CA GLY A 90 -48.99 33.72 -11.59
C GLY A 90 -48.59 33.66 -13.07
N SER A 91 -49.30 32.88 -13.87
CA SER A 91 -48.99 32.68 -15.30
C SER A 91 -49.20 33.94 -16.16
N THR A 92 -50.18 34.77 -15.80
CA THR A 92 -50.54 35.97 -16.57
C THR A 92 -50.10 37.23 -15.85
N VAL A 93 -50.35 37.32 -14.55
CA VAL A 93 -49.87 38.39 -13.69
C VAL A 93 -49.32 37.76 -12.42
N PRO A 94 -47.99 37.64 -12.30
CA PRO A 94 -47.35 36.99 -11.17
C PRO A 94 -47.78 37.57 -9.82
N LEU A 95 -47.90 36.70 -8.81
CA LEU A 95 -48.13 37.14 -7.44
C LEU A 95 -46.87 37.85 -6.90
N ALA A 96 -47.03 38.78 -5.96
CA ALA A 96 -45.85 39.34 -5.29
C ALA A 96 -45.17 38.31 -4.38
N ARG A 97 -45.94 37.44 -3.74
CA ARG A 97 -45.45 36.41 -2.82
C ARG A 97 -46.51 35.31 -2.70
N LEU A 98 -46.05 34.08 -2.51
CA LEU A 98 -46.90 32.97 -2.06
C LEU A 98 -46.35 32.44 -0.73
N ALA A 99 -47.21 32.21 0.25
CA ALA A 99 -46.81 31.54 1.46
C ALA A 99 -47.88 30.62 2.04
N THR A 100 -47.43 29.58 2.74
CA THR A 100 -48.26 28.71 3.55
C THR A 100 -47.94 28.90 5.03
N GLN A 101 -48.95 28.94 5.90
CA GLN A 101 -48.76 29.09 7.34
C GLN A 101 -49.63 28.10 8.14
N GLY A 102 -49.07 27.59 9.24
CA GLY A 102 -49.77 26.74 10.19
C GLY A 102 -49.82 25.26 9.79
N ASN A 103 -50.91 24.58 10.16
CA ASN A 103 -51.14 23.17 9.83
C ASN A 103 -52.03 23.09 8.58
N VAL A 104 -51.43 22.83 7.43
CA VAL A 104 -52.05 22.92 6.11
C VAL A 104 -51.34 21.96 5.16
N GLN A 105 -52.09 21.06 4.51
CA GLN A 105 -51.57 20.30 3.38
C GLN A 105 -51.75 21.12 2.09
N LEU A 106 -50.66 21.38 1.39
CA LEU A 106 -50.67 21.98 0.06
C LEU A 106 -50.37 20.93 -1.00
N PHE A 107 -51.15 20.90 -2.08
CA PHE A 107 -50.86 20.15 -3.31
C PHE A 107 -50.59 21.12 -4.47
N LEU A 108 -49.49 20.90 -5.17
CA LEU A 108 -49.10 21.64 -6.38
C LEU A 108 -49.18 20.71 -7.59
N TYR A 109 -49.98 21.06 -8.59
CA TYR A 109 -50.11 20.28 -9.83
C TYR A 109 -49.41 20.94 -11.02
N ASP A 110 -49.10 22.24 -10.93
CA ASP A 110 -48.55 23.05 -12.01
C ASP A 110 -47.64 24.16 -11.43
N ASN A 111 -46.99 24.90 -12.32
CA ASN A 111 -45.97 25.90 -12.02
C ASN A 111 -46.49 27.06 -11.16
N VAL A 112 -45.59 27.62 -10.35
CA VAL A 112 -45.86 28.80 -9.51
C VAL A 112 -44.85 29.90 -9.84
N THR A 113 -45.34 31.04 -10.30
CA THR A 113 -44.53 32.22 -10.60
C THR A 113 -44.89 33.39 -9.69
N THR A 114 -43.88 33.92 -9.00
CA THR A 114 -43.98 35.13 -8.17
C THR A 114 -42.92 36.15 -8.58
N THR A 115 -43.14 37.44 -8.35
CA THR A 115 -42.08 38.46 -8.49
C THR A 115 -41.19 38.56 -7.25
N GLY A 116 -41.71 38.18 -6.09
CA GLY A 116 -40.99 38.13 -4.81
C GLY A 116 -40.86 36.70 -4.28
N ASN A 117 -40.95 36.56 -2.96
CA ASN A 117 -40.55 35.35 -2.26
C ASN A 117 -41.64 34.26 -2.29
N GLN A 118 -41.23 33.00 -2.17
CA GLN A 118 -42.11 31.87 -1.89
C GLN A 118 -41.74 31.26 -0.52
N THR A 119 -42.73 30.94 0.30
CA THR A 119 -42.50 30.39 1.66
C THR A 119 -43.41 29.21 1.94
N TYR A 120 -42.84 28.02 1.92
CA TYR A 120 -43.51 26.74 2.16
C TYR A 120 -43.18 26.24 3.57
N GLY A 121 -43.72 26.96 4.57
CA GLY A 121 -43.45 26.71 5.99
C GLY A 121 -44.57 25.98 6.74
N ALA A 122 -45.66 25.61 6.07
CA ALA A 122 -46.73 24.84 6.70
C ALA A 122 -46.37 23.36 6.77
N THR A 123 -46.90 22.68 7.79
CA THR A 123 -46.83 21.22 7.91
C THR A 123 -48.24 20.66 7.76
N PRO A 124 -48.46 19.46 7.19
CA PRO A 124 -47.50 18.55 6.57
C PRO A 124 -46.80 19.12 5.32
N ALA A 125 -45.77 18.41 4.84
CA ALA A 125 -44.95 18.80 3.68
C ALA A 125 -45.78 19.04 2.42
N VAL A 126 -45.38 20.02 1.60
CA VAL A 126 -46.01 20.28 0.29
C VAL A 126 -45.95 19.02 -0.57
N GLN A 127 -47.05 18.63 -1.20
CA GLN A 127 -47.08 17.48 -2.08
C GLN A 127 -47.13 17.91 -3.55
N LEU A 128 -46.20 17.42 -4.36
CA LEU A 128 -46.31 17.56 -5.81
C LEU A 128 -47.31 16.51 -6.34
N ALA A 129 -48.14 16.93 -7.28
CA ALA A 129 -49.09 16.09 -8.00
C ALA A 129 -48.89 16.15 -9.52
N GLY A 130 -47.82 16.82 -9.96
CA GLY A 130 -47.29 16.91 -11.31
C GLY A 130 -45.90 17.53 -11.27
N ASP A 131 -45.20 17.55 -12.40
CA ASP A 131 -43.90 18.23 -12.51
C ASP A 131 -44.08 19.74 -12.34
N VAL A 132 -43.27 20.34 -11.47
CA VAL A 132 -43.49 21.72 -11.01
C VAL A 132 -42.21 22.54 -11.11
N THR A 133 -42.32 23.69 -11.77
CA THR A 133 -41.33 24.77 -11.74
C THR A 133 -41.82 25.89 -10.83
N LEU A 134 -41.01 26.22 -9.83
CA LEU A 134 -41.24 27.33 -8.91
C LEU A 134 -40.30 28.48 -9.27
N THR A 135 -40.85 29.63 -9.62
CA THR A 135 -40.09 30.81 -10.08
C THR A 135 -40.34 32.02 -9.18
N GLY A 136 -39.27 32.71 -8.76
CA GLY A 136 -39.38 33.96 -8.00
C GLY A 136 -38.04 34.55 -7.54
N ASN A 137 -38.08 35.37 -6.50
CA ASN A 137 -36.86 35.98 -5.94
C ASN A 137 -36.15 35.07 -4.93
N THR A 138 -36.81 34.61 -3.88
CA THR A 138 -36.26 33.62 -2.92
C THR A 138 -37.29 32.55 -2.61
N ALA A 139 -36.82 31.41 -2.12
CA ALA A 139 -37.69 30.33 -1.63
C ALA A 139 -37.25 29.84 -0.25
N SER A 140 -38.21 29.34 0.54
CA SER A 140 -37.93 28.69 1.81
C SER A 140 -38.87 27.51 2.01
N PHE A 141 -38.30 26.32 2.22
CA PHE A 141 -39.00 25.06 2.47
C PHE A 141 -38.68 24.57 3.88
N THR A 142 -39.34 25.13 4.89
CA THR A 142 -39.20 24.69 6.30
C THR A 142 -40.26 23.69 6.72
N GLY A 143 -41.36 23.59 5.97
CA GLY A 143 -42.42 22.60 6.19
C GLY A 143 -42.20 21.26 5.49
N GLY A 144 -41.23 21.20 4.58
CA GLY A 144 -40.91 20.05 3.74
C GLY A 144 -41.61 20.04 2.38
N LEU A 145 -41.18 19.12 1.51
CA LEU A 145 -41.75 18.81 0.22
C LEU A 145 -41.67 17.29 -0.08
N ASN A 146 -42.77 16.71 -0.55
CA ASN A 146 -42.84 15.36 -1.08
C ASN A 146 -43.11 15.43 -2.58
N GLY A 147 -42.14 15.00 -3.38
CA GLY A 147 -42.23 15.06 -4.85
C GLY A 147 -43.19 14.04 -5.46
N ALA A 148 -43.57 12.99 -4.73
CA ALA A 148 -44.42 11.90 -5.24
C ALA A 148 -44.03 11.43 -6.65
N THR A 149 -42.71 11.28 -6.88
CA THR A 149 -42.02 10.91 -8.12
C THR A 149 -42.03 11.94 -9.25
N ASN A 150 -42.50 13.17 -9.01
CA ASN A 150 -42.49 14.24 -10.00
C ASN A 150 -41.22 15.09 -9.90
N ASP A 151 -40.88 15.74 -11.00
CA ASP A 151 -39.71 16.62 -11.11
C ASP A 151 -39.97 17.98 -10.47
N LEU A 152 -38.93 18.56 -9.88
CA LEU A 152 -38.96 19.87 -9.24
C LEU A 152 -37.85 20.77 -9.78
N VAL A 153 -38.26 21.89 -10.36
CA VAL A 153 -37.33 22.97 -10.76
C VAL A 153 -37.52 24.17 -9.84
N LEU A 154 -36.46 24.55 -9.14
CA LEU A 154 -36.36 25.72 -8.29
C LEU A 154 -35.63 26.83 -9.05
N ASN A 155 -36.40 27.70 -9.69
CA ASN A 155 -35.91 28.80 -10.51
C ASN A 155 -35.98 30.14 -9.78
N PHE A 156 -35.10 30.32 -8.79
CA PHE A 156 -35.05 31.54 -7.98
C PHE A 156 -33.77 32.32 -8.25
N SER A 157 -33.90 33.64 -8.44
CA SER A 157 -32.72 34.51 -8.67
C SER A 157 -31.89 34.75 -7.40
N GLY A 158 -32.51 34.64 -6.23
CA GLY A 158 -31.92 34.76 -4.91
C GLY A 158 -31.92 33.42 -4.17
N LEU A 159 -31.59 33.47 -2.88
CA LEU A 159 -31.37 32.28 -2.07
C LEU A 159 -32.63 31.39 -1.97
N THR A 160 -32.45 30.10 -2.24
CA THR A 160 -33.43 29.06 -1.91
C THR A 160 -32.97 28.29 -0.68
N THR A 161 -33.74 28.33 0.40
CA THR A 161 -33.46 27.57 1.62
C THR A 161 -34.28 26.28 1.63
N ILE A 162 -33.59 25.13 1.65
CA ILE A 162 -34.17 23.80 1.78
C ILE A 162 -33.81 23.27 3.16
N ASP A 163 -34.81 23.12 4.02
CA ASP A 163 -34.65 22.50 5.34
C ASP A 163 -35.18 21.07 5.32
N GLY A 164 -34.30 20.14 4.94
CA GLY A 164 -34.53 18.70 4.92
C GLY A 164 -34.48 18.05 6.31
N SER A 165 -34.54 18.81 7.41
CA SER A 165 -34.86 18.23 8.72
C SER A 165 -36.32 17.72 8.79
N SER A 166 -37.16 18.28 7.92
CA SER A 166 -38.48 17.77 7.55
C SER A 166 -38.39 16.90 6.30
N THR A 167 -39.50 16.32 5.83
CA THR A 167 -39.50 15.54 4.58
C THR A 167 -39.15 16.42 3.39
N PHE A 168 -38.01 16.22 2.73
CA PHE A 168 -37.72 16.76 1.40
C PHE A 168 -37.31 15.60 0.47
N ALA A 169 -38.30 14.86 -0.02
CA ALA A 169 -38.12 13.47 -0.48
C ALA A 169 -39.02 13.07 -1.66
N ASN A 170 -38.75 11.89 -2.22
CA ASN A 170 -39.48 11.28 -3.35
C ASN A 170 -39.61 12.20 -4.58
N ILE A 171 -38.67 13.12 -4.79
CA ILE A 171 -38.63 13.96 -5.99
C ILE A 171 -38.06 13.11 -7.14
N GLY A 172 -38.56 13.27 -8.36
CA GLY A 172 -37.96 12.68 -9.57
C GLY A 172 -36.56 13.24 -9.78
N ASP A 173 -36.43 14.29 -10.57
CA ASP A 173 -35.23 15.13 -10.66
C ASP A 173 -35.41 16.46 -9.92
N LEU A 174 -34.37 16.90 -9.21
CA LEU A 174 -34.29 18.22 -8.59
C LEU A 174 -33.30 19.08 -9.37
N THR A 175 -33.76 20.25 -9.85
CA THR A 175 -32.87 21.27 -10.41
C THR A 175 -33.05 22.58 -9.66
N SER A 176 -31.97 23.10 -9.05
CA SER A 176 -31.93 24.45 -8.49
C SER A 176 -31.01 25.34 -9.32
N THR A 177 -31.55 26.39 -9.93
CA THR A 177 -30.79 27.26 -10.83
C THR A 177 -30.01 28.35 -10.09
N GLY A 178 -30.50 28.78 -8.93
CA GLY A 178 -29.93 29.84 -8.10
C GLY A 178 -29.14 29.34 -6.89
N PRO A 179 -28.66 30.27 -6.04
CA PRO A 179 -27.99 29.91 -4.79
C PRO A 179 -28.90 29.10 -3.86
N THR A 180 -28.37 28.05 -3.24
CA THR A 180 -29.13 27.12 -2.40
C THR A 180 -28.49 26.97 -1.02
N ALA A 181 -29.27 27.14 0.05
CA ALA A 181 -28.90 26.82 1.41
C ALA A 181 -29.53 25.50 1.84
N LEU A 182 -28.74 24.56 2.37
CA LEU A 182 -29.14 23.19 2.66
C LEU A 182 -28.99 22.84 4.14
N ASN A 183 -29.96 22.07 4.65
CA ASN A 183 -29.93 21.41 5.95
C ASN A 183 -30.62 20.04 5.85
N GLY A 184 -30.24 19.08 6.68
CA GLY A 184 -30.90 17.78 6.79
C GLY A 184 -30.78 16.93 5.53
N THR A 185 -31.77 16.09 5.26
CA THR A 185 -31.74 15.15 4.12
C THR A 185 -32.53 15.69 2.93
N VAL A 186 -31.87 15.77 1.78
CA VAL A 186 -32.52 16.04 0.47
C VAL A 186 -32.45 14.75 -0.34
N GLN A 187 -33.61 14.15 -0.57
CA GLN A 187 -33.73 12.87 -1.26
C GLN A 187 -34.48 13.02 -2.60
N THR A 188 -33.83 12.58 -3.67
CA THR A 188 -34.42 12.38 -4.99
C THR A 188 -34.39 10.89 -5.35
N ILE A 189 -35.22 10.50 -6.31
CA ILE A 189 -35.16 9.19 -6.98
C ILE A 189 -34.19 9.29 -8.15
N GLY A 190 -34.27 10.38 -8.91
CA GLY A 190 -33.35 10.76 -9.97
C GLY A 190 -32.24 11.69 -9.47
N ASN A 191 -31.86 12.65 -10.30
CA ASN A 191 -30.66 13.47 -10.14
C ASN A 191 -30.92 14.74 -9.32
N GLN A 192 -29.85 15.25 -8.71
CA GLN A 192 -29.80 16.56 -8.08
C GLN A 192 -28.83 17.45 -8.85
N THR A 193 -29.32 18.56 -9.38
CA THR A 193 -28.50 19.57 -10.07
C THR A 193 -28.58 20.89 -9.33
N TYR A 194 -27.44 21.35 -8.81
CA TYR A 194 -27.28 22.66 -8.20
C TYR A 194 -26.42 23.54 -9.12
N SER A 195 -27.05 24.37 -9.93
CA SER A 195 -26.35 25.23 -10.90
C SER A 195 -25.73 26.47 -10.25
N GLY A 196 -26.34 26.96 -9.17
CA GLY A 196 -25.80 28.05 -8.35
C GLY A 196 -24.92 27.56 -7.19
N ASN A 197 -24.41 28.50 -6.40
CA ASN A 197 -23.61 28.20 -5.22
C ASN A 197 -24.45 27.49 -4.14
N VAL A 198 -23.86 26.51 -3.47
CA VAL A 198 -24.44 25.78 -2.35
C VAL A 198 -23.79 26.23 -1.05
N SER A 199 -24.60 26.44 -0.01
CA SER A 199 -24.17 26.70 1.36
C SER A 199 -24.84 25.71 2.31
N LEU A 200 -24.08 25.07 3.18
CA LEU A 200 -24.65 24.23 4.23
C LEU A 200 -24.93 25.10 5.45
N ILE A 201 -26.18 25.14 5.88
CA ILE A 201 -26.65 25.84 7.09
C ILE A 201 -26.91 24.86 8.24
N GLY A 202 -26.68 23.58 8.01
CA GLY A 202 -26.68 22.49 8.98
C GLY A 202 -26.13 21.21 8.33
N ALA A 203 -25.96 20.15 9.12
CA ALA A 203 -25.48 18.85 8.61
C ALA A 203 -26.41 18.36 7.49
N THR A 204 -25.83 18.04 6.33
CA THR A 204 -26.58 17.79 5.10
C THR A 204 -26.26 16.43 4.52
N THR A 205 -27.30 15.66 4.16
CA THR A 205 -27.21 14.42 3.39
C THR A 205 -27.93 14.57 2.06
N LEU A 206 -27.22 14.36 0.95
CA LEU A 206 -27.81 14.37 -0.38
C LEU A 206 -27.90 12.94 -0.90
N GLN A 207 -29.10 12.53 -1.29
CA GLN A 207 -29.39 11.17 -1.71
C GLN A 207 -30.14 11.14 -3.04
N GLY A 208 -29.73 10.29 -3.97
CA GLY A 208 -30.41 10.09 -5.25
C GLY A 208 -29.60 9.29 -6.26
N ASN A 209 -29.89 9.46 -7.55
CA ASN A 209 -29.12 8.81 -8.62
C ASN A 209 -27.75 9.46 -8.81
N ALA A 210 -27.69 10.75 -9.14
CA ALA A 210 -26.45 11.51 -9.33
C ALA A 210 -26.55 12.91 -8.72
N GLY A 211 -25.42 13.46 -8.25
CA GLY A 211 -25.30 14.83 -7.77
C GLY A 211 -24.40 15.66 -8.68
N THR A 212 -24.82 16.87 -9.05
CA THR A 212 -24.02 17.82 -9.84
C THR A 212 -23.98 19.17 -9.15
N PHE A 213 -22.77 19.70 -8.93
CA PHE A 213 -22.52 21.05 -8.44
C PHE A 213 -21.81 21.85 -9.51
N SER A 214 -22.42 22.93 -10.00
CA SER A 214 -21.79 23.83 -10.98
C SER A 214 -21.20 25.09 -10.35
N GLY A 215 -21.66 25.44 -9.14
CA GLY A 215 -21.12 26.53 -8.33
C GLY A 215 -20.27 26.04 -7.15
N THR A 216 -19.88 26.96 -6.27
CA THR A 216 -19.08 26.62 -5.08
C THR A 216 -19.90 25.89 -4.03
N VAL A 217 -19.25 25.07 -3.20
CA VAL A 217 -19.87 24.40 -2.05
C VAL A 217 -19.22 24.89 -0.76
N ALA A 218 -19.94 25.73 -0.01
CA ALA A 218 -19.50 26.25 1.28
C ALA A 218 -20.12 25.44 2.42
N GLY A 219 -19.30 24.71 3.17
CA GLY A 219 -19.75 23.82 4.23
C GLY A 219 -20.18 24.52 5.53
N GLY A 220 -19.73 25.76 5.78
CA GLY A 220 -20.11 26.50 6.99
C GLY A 220 -19.83 25.76 8.31
N ASP A 221 -18.79 24.93 8.35
CA ASP A 221 -18.44 24.00 9.43
C ASP A 221 -19.50 22.91 9.71
N ASN A 222 -20.28 22.54 8.70
CA ASN A 222 -21.23 21.44 8.75
C ASN A 222 -20.74 20.22 7.98
N ASP A 223 -21.27 19.06 8.37
CA ASP A 223 -21.01 17.79 7.71
C ASP A 223 -21.77 17.67 6.39
N LEU A 224 -21.11 17.07 5.40
CA LEU A 224 -21.69 16.74 4.09
C LEU A 224 -21.59 15.23 3.85
N THR A 225 -22.73 14.59 3.64
CA THR A 225 -22.81 13.20 3.18
C THR A 225 -23.37 13.15 1.76
N LEU A 226 -22.63 12.54 0.85
CA LEU A 226 -23.03 12.26 -0.53
C LEU A 226 -23.42 10.78 -0.62
N ASN A 227 -24.68 10.50 -0.92
CA ASN A 227 -25.24 9.16 -1.04
C ASN A 227 -25.92 8.99 -2.41
N PHE A 228 -25.10 9.03 -3.46
CA PHE A 228 -25.54 8.86 -4.83
C PHE A 228 -25.15 7.47 -5.35
N THR A 229 -25.99 6.89 -6.22
CA THR A 229 -25.69 5.58 -6.83
C THR A 229 -24.77 5.68 -8.03
N ALA A 230 -24.77 6.81 -8.72
CA ALA A 230 -23.85 7.14 -9.81
C ALA A 230 -22.65 7.94 -9.28
N GLU A 231 -21.55 7.88 -10.02
CA GLU A 231 -20.32 8.61 -9.69
C GLU A 231 -20.59 10.12 -9.57
N THR A 232 -20.12 10.73 -8.48
CA THR A 232 -20.23 12.17 -8.23
C THR A 232 -18.86 12.84 -8.33
N THR A 233 -18.75 13.89 -9.15
CA THR A 233 -17.51 14.67 -9.22
C THR A 233 -17.39 15.62 -8.03
N ILE A 234 -16.26 15.56 -7.33
CA ILE A 234 -15.84 16.53 -6.32
C ILE A 234 -14.65 17.29 -6.89
N ASP A 235 -14.93 18.48 -7.41
CA ASP A 235 -13.93 19.33 -8.04
C ASP A 235 -13.46 20.42 -7.06
N GLY A 236 -12.31 20.21 -6.45
CA GLY A 236 -11.64 21.15 -5.55
C GLY A 236 -11.31 22.50 -6.21
N SER A 237 -11.22 22.58 -7.54
CA SER A 237 -11.02 23.85 -8.25
C SER A 237 -12.25 24.78 -8.15
N GLN A 238 -13.44 24.20 -7.97
CA GLN A 238 -14.70 24.92 -7.82
C GLN A 238 -14.99 25.34 -6.36
N SER A 239 -13.99 25.24 -5.47
CA SER A 239 -14.08 25.60 -4.05
C SER A 239 -15.11 24.77 -3.27
N PHE A 240 -14.68 23.58 -2.83
CA PHE A 240 -15.26 22.85 -1.69
C PHE A 240 -14.54 23.32 -0.43
N ALA A 241 -15.17 24.18 0.36
CA ALA A 241 -14.51 24.87 1.47
C ALA A 241 -15.33 24.82 2.77
N ASN A 242 -14.64 24.83 3.91
CA ASN A 242 -15.23 24.86 5.25
C ASN A 242 -16.25 23.73 5.52
N ILE A 243 -16.06 22.56 4.91
CA ILE A 243 -16.81 21.36 5.26
C ILE A 243 -16.19 20.80 6.54
N ALA A 244 -17.01 20.51 7.55
CA ALA A 244 -16.52 19.87 8.77
C ALA A 244 -16.07 18.44 8.44
N ASN A 245 -16.99 17.53 8.17
CA ASN A 245 -16.65 16.20 7.69
C ASN A 245 -17.27 15.92 6.32
N LEU A 246 -16.51 15.28 5.43
CA LEU A 246 -17.00 14.82 4.13
C LEU A 246 -17.11 13.29 4.15
N THR A 247 -18.29 12.78 3.84
CA THR A 247 -18.52 11.35 3.60
C THR A 247 -19.10 11.16 2.20
N SER A 248 -18.46 10.31 1.39
CA SER A 248 -19.08 9.74 0.20
C SER A 248 -19.40 8.27 0.43
N LEU A 249 -20.68 7.92 0.31
CA LEU A 249 -21.15 6.53 0.33
C LEU A 249 -21.15 5.89 -1.07
N GLY A 250 -21.23 6.71 -2.11
CA GLY A 250 -21.15 6.29 -3.51
C GLY A 250 -19.79 6.62 -4.14
N ASP A 251 -19.61 6.17 -5.38
CA ASP A 251 -18.38 6.41 -6.14
C ASP A 251 -18.16 7.90 -6.38
N VAL A 252 -16.90 8.34 -6.37
CA VAL A 252 -16.54 9.74 -6.63
C VAL A 252 -15.37 9.89 -7.58
N ALA A 253 -15.45 10.93 -8.42
CA ALA A 253 -14.33 11.41 -9.21
C ALA A 253 -13.74 12.66 -8.54
N LEU A 254 -12.48 12.61 -8.12
CA LEU A 254 -11.81 13.72 -7.44
C LEU A 254 -10.94 14.53 -8.41
N ASN A 255 -10.87 15.83 -8.18
CA ASN A 255 -9.98 16.74 -8.90
C ASN A 255 -9.55 17.90 -7.99
N GLY A 256 -8.31 18.36 -8.13
CA GLY A 256 -7.81 19.56 -7.45
C GLY A 256 -7.66 19.40 -5.93
N SER A 257 -7.63 20.53 -5.23
CA SER A 257 -7.41 20.55 -3.78
C SER A 257 -8.74 20.48 -3.02
N ILE A 258 -8.91 19.46 -2.18
CA ILE A 258 -10.12 19.25 -1.36
C ILE A 258 -9.72 19.28 0.11
N GLN A 259 -10.27 20.25 0.84
CA GLN A 259 -9.98 20.47 2.25
C GLN A 259 -11.23 20.33 3.11
N THR A 260 -11.11 19.59 4.21
CA THR A 260 -12.10 19.53 5.29
C THR A 260 -11.46 19.97 6.60
N ASN A 261 -12.25 20.48 7.53
CA ASN A 261 -11.78 20.80 8.89
C ASN A 261 -11.64 19.54 9.75
N GLY A 262 -12.45 18.53 9.46
CA GLY A 262 -12.48 17.20 10.06
C GLY A 262 -12.05 16.13 9.05
N PHE A 263 -12.74 14.99 9.03
CA PHE A 263 -12.34 13.82 8.25
C PHE A 263 -12.87 13.83 6.81
N GLN A 264 -12.22 13.04 5.95
CA GLN A 264 -12.70 12.65 4.63
C GLN A 264 -12.85 11.14 4.58
N ASN A 265 -14.07 10.65 4.36
CA ASN A 265 -14.38 9.23 4.26
C ASN A 265 -14.95 8.89 2.88
N TYR A 266 -14.21 8.11 2.11
CA TYR A 266 -14.61 7.58 0.81
C TYR A 266 -14.93 6.10 0.96
N ALA A 267 -16.21 5.77 1.15
CA ALA A 267 -16.64 4.40 1.45
C ALA A 267 -16.69 3.50 0.20
N ALA A 268 -16.88 4.08 -0.98
CA ALA A 268 -16.90 3.40 -2.27
C ALA A 268 -15.65 3.73 -3.10
N ASN A 269 -15.68 3.47 -4.41
CA ASN A 269 -14.51 3.65 -5.26
C ASN A 269 -14.22 5.13 -5.49
N VAL A 270 -12.94 5.44 -5.61
CA VAL A 270 -12.45 6.77 -5.99
C VAL A 270 -11.78 6.68 -7.36
N SER A 271 -12.12 7.58 -8.26
CA SER A 271 -11.37 7.84 -9.48
C SER A 271 -10.73 9.24 -9.41
N LEU A 272 -9.55 9.42 -10.01
CA LEU A 272 -8.97 10.76 -10.15
C LEU A 272 -9.28 11.29 -11.56
N ALA A 273 -10.06 12.36 -11.62
CA ALA A 273 -10.33 13.11 -12.85
C ALA A 273 -9.22 14.11 -13.17
N GLY A 274 -8.38 14.44 -12.19
CA GLY A 274 -7.17 15.24 -12.31
C GLY A 274 -6.29 15.08 -11.07
N ASP A 275 -5.12 15.74 -11.07
CA ASP A 275 -4.24 15.76 -9.90
C ASP A 275 -5.00 16.24 -8.66
N THR A 276 -4.92 15.46 -7.59
CA THR A 276 -5.77 15.62 -6.41
C THR A 276 -4.93 15.76 -5.14
N ASN A 277 -5.23 16.79 -4.34
CA ASN A 277 -4.57 17.04 -3.06
C ASN A 277 -5.62 17.07 -1.94
N LEU A 278 -5.48 16.20 -0.94
CA LEU A 278 -6.47 16.09 0.15
C LEU A 278 -5.89 16.53 1.49
N THR A 279 -6.64 17.35 2.23
CA THR A 279 -6.24 17.78 3.58
C THR A 279 -7.40 17.72 4.57
N GLY A 280 -7.07 17.41 5.83
CA GLY A 280 -8.03 17.34 6.92
C GLY A 280 -7.42 16.72 8.18
N THR A 281 -8.24 16.05 8.98
CA THR A 281 -7.77 15.32 10.18
C THR A 281 -7.53 13.85 9.93
N VAL A 282 -8.42 13.14 9.24
CA VAL A 282 -8.26 11.71 8.90
C VAL A 282 -8.79 11.46 7.50
N GLY A 283 -8.04 10.70 6.70
CA GLY A 283 -8.50 10.19 5.41
C GLY A 283 -8.84 8.70 5.49
N THR A 284 -9.88 8.27 4.78
CA THR A 284 -10.22 6.85 4.64
C THR A 284 -10.63 6.56 3.21
N PHE A 285 -9.96 5.59 2.58
CA PHE A 285 -10.31 5.01 1.29
C PHE A 285 -10.65 3.54 1.52
N ALA A 286 -11.93 3.20 1.51
CA ALA A 286 -12.37 1.85 1.87
C ALA A 286 -12.29 0.85 0.70
N SER A 287 -12.39 1.32 -0.54
CA SER A 287 -12.47 0.48 -1.75
C SER A 287 -11.33 0.70 -2.76
N GLY A 288 -10.39 1.60 -2.48
CA GLY A 288 -9.24 1.89 -3.33
C GLY A 288 -9.41 3.12 -4.23
N VAL A 289 -8.41 3.36 -5.10
CA VAL A 289 -8.30 4.52 -5.98
C VAL A 289 -7.85 4.10 -7.38
N THR A 290 -8.57 4.54 -8.41
CA THR A 290 -8.10 4.49 -9.80
C THR A 290 -7.56 5.85 -10.20
N GLY A 291 -6.24 5.95 -10.36
CA GLY A 291 -5.57 7.23 -10.59
C GLY A 291 -5.72 7.81 -11.98
N ASN A 292 -6.05 7.01 -13.01
CA ASN A 292 -6.13 7.46 -14.41
C ASN A 292 -4.89 8.27 -14.88
N ASN A 293 -3.71 7.91 -14.37
CA ASN A 293 -2.43 8.59 -14.57
C ASN A 293 -2.39 10.04 -14.02
N ASN A 294 -3.20 10.36 -13.02
CA ASN A 294 -3.11 11.57 -12.22
C ASN A 294 -2.45 11.27 -10.87
N SER A 295 -1.89 12.31 -10.25
CA SER A 295 -1.22 12.21 -8.95
C SER A 295 -2.20 12.36 -7.80
N LEU A 296 -1.91 11.66 -6.71
CA LEU A 296 -2.63 11.80 -5.44
C LEU A 296 -1.65 12.25 -4.36
N SER A 297 -1.93 13.37 -3.72
CA SER A 297 -1.27 13.74 -2.47
C SER A 297 -2.26 13.90 -1.34
N PHE A 298 -1.84 13.60 -0.11
CA PHE A 298 -2.64 13.91 1.07
C PHE A 298 -1.81 14.20 2.31
N ASN A 299 -2.36 15.07 3.16
CA ASN A 299 -1.83 15.40 4.46
C ASN A 299 -2.98 15.50 5.48
N PHE A 300 -3.18 14.42 6.23
CA PHE A 300 -4.19 14.34 7.29
C PHE A 300 -3.52 14.40 8.67
N THR A 301 -3.85 15.42 9.47
CA THR A 301 -3.07 15.81 10.66
C THR A 301 -3.53 15.17 11.98
N GLY A 302 -4.65 14.46 11.97
CA GLY A 302 -5.35 13.97 13.17
C GLY A 302 -5.29 12.46 13.38
N GLY A 303 -4.60 11.70 12.52
CA GLY A 303 -4.43 10.26 12.69
C GLY A 303 -3.96 9.55 11.42
N THR A 304 -3.96 8.23 11.47
CA THR A 304 -3.54 7.35 10.36
C THR A 304 -4.59 7.33 9.25
N THR A 305 -4.16 7.57 8.02
CA THR A 305 -4.99 7.48 6.81
C THR A 305 -5.11 6.03 6.37
N SER A 306 -6.33 5.51 6.25
CA SER A 306 -6.55 4.12 5.82
C SER A 306 -6.58 4.02 4.29
N LEU A 307 -5.68 3.20 3.74
CA LEU A 307 -5.59 2.84 2.32
C LEU A 307 -5.99 1.37 2.16
N ALA A 308 -7.29 1.11 2.03
CA ALA A 308 -7.82 -0.23 1.79
C ALA A 308 -8.21 -0.41 0.32
N GLY A 309 -8.12 -1.65 -0.16
CA GLY A 309 -8.45 -1.99 -1.55
C GLY A 309 -7.28 -1.81 -2.51
N LEU A 310 -7.58 -1.60 -3.79
CA LEU A 310 -6.58 -1.48 -4.84
C LEU A 310 -6.36 -0.01 -5.22
N PHE A 311 -5.12 0.44 -5.14
CA PHE A 311 -4.69 1.72 -5.69
C PHE A 311 -3.95 1.41 -6.98
N THR A 312 -4.47 1.91 -8.11
CA THR A 312 -3.97 1.53 -9.44
C THR A 312 -3.85 2.73 -10.35
N ASN A 313 -2.88 2.69 -11.27
CA ASN A 313 -2.69 3.70 -12.31
C ASN A 313 -2.62 5.15 -11.75
N ILE A 314 -2.10 5.33 -10.53
CA ILE A 314 -1.77 6.65 -9.98
C ILE A 314 -0.45 7.08 -10.60
N ALA A 315 -0.29 8.32 -11.03
CA ALA A 315 1.01 8.79 -11.53
C ALA A 315 2.04 8.77 -10.39
N THR A 316 1.89 9.69 -9.43
CA THR A 316 2.70 9.76 -8.22
C THR A 316 1.78 9.74 -7.00
N LEU A 317 2.16 8.98 -5.97
CA LEU A 317 1.50 9.02 -4.66
C LEU A 317 2.39 9.73 -3.65
N THR A 318 1.85 10.73 -2.95
CA THR A 318 2.53 11.41 -1.83
C THR A 318 1.67 11.35 -0.58
N ALA A 319 2.12 10.59 0.41
CA ALA A 319 1.53 10.50 1.74
C ALA A 319 2.37 11.28 2.74
N ASP A 320 1.89 12.48 3.13
CA ASP A 320 2.57 13.33 4.12
C ASP A 320 2.19 12.99 5.57
N SER A 321 1.14 12.19 5.75
CA SER A 321 0.64 11.72 7.05
C SER A 321 0.80 10.21 7.19
N ASP A 322 0.71 9.69 8.42
CA ASP A 322 0.75 8.25 8.68
C ASP A 322 -0.30 7.51 7.83
N VAL A 323 0.05 6.33 7.32
CA VAL A 323 -0.85 5.48 6.52
C VAL A 323 -0.95 4.06 7.07
N SER A 324 -2.14 3.47 6.93
CA SER A 324 -2.37 2.04 7.13
C SER A 324 -2.74 1.42 5.80
N VAL A 325 -1.90 0.55 5.26
CA VAL A 325 -2.10 -0.08 3.95
C VAL A 325 -2.67 -1.49 4.12
N ASN A 326 -3.71 -1.81 3.38
CA ASN A 326 -4.30 -3.15 3.33
C ASN A 326 -4.65 -3.50 1.88
N GLY A 327 -3.65 -3.98 1.15
CA GLY A 327 -3.75 -4.32 -0.27
C GLY A 327 -2.57 -3.82 -1.10
N THR A 328 -2.83 -3.57 -2.38
CA THR A 328 -1.80 -3.17 -3.34
C THR A 328 -1.86 -1.66 -3.61
N VAL A 329 -0.69 -1.03 -3.61
CA VAL A 329 -0.50 0.35 -4.08
C VAL A 329 0.40 0.35 -5.31
N GLU A 330 -0.19 0.63 -6.46
CA GLU A 330 0.48 0.72 -7.77
C GLU A 330 0.49 2.15 -8.30
N THR A 331 1.69 2.64 -8.58
CA THR A 331 1.94 3.92 -9.25
C THR A 331 2.72 3.72 -10.56
N ASN A 332 2.54 4.62 -11.52
CA ASN A 332 3.31 4.63 -12.77
C ASN A 332 4.68 5.31 -12.58
N LEU A 333 4.77 6.23 -11.61
CA LEU A 333 6.00 6.91 -11.17
C LEU A 333 6.27 6.54 -9.69
N ASP A 334 6.65 7.52 -8.89
CA ASP A 334 7.18 7.31 -7.55
C ASP A 334 6.10 7.28 -6.46
N GLN A 335 6.44 6.66 -5.34
CA GLN A 335 5.67 6.67 -4.10
C GLN A 335 6.50 7.33 -2.99
N TYR A 336 5.95 8.37 -2.38
CA TYR A 336 6.56 9.06 -1.24
C TYR A 336 5.72 8.83 0.02
N TYR A 337 6.26 8.09 0.98
CA TYR A 337 5.71 7.92 2.31
C TYR A 337 6.56 8.73 3.29
N ASN A 338 6.16 9.98 3.54
CA ASN A 338 6.93 10.94 4.33
C ASN A 338 6.71 10.76 5.84
N ALA A 339 5.73 9.95 6.24
CA ALA A 339 5.42 9.57 7.61
C ALA A 339 5.42 8.04 7.77
N ASN A 340 4.88 7.51 8.88
CA ASN A 340 4.92 6.07 9.14
C ASN A 340 3.93 5.30 8.26
N VAL A 341 4.33 4.09 7.88
CA VAL A 341 3.50 3.11 7.18
C VAL A 341 3.22 1.95 8.14
N THR A 342 1.95 1.62 8.34
CA THR A 342 1.52 0.39 9.03
C THR A 342 0.88 -0.54 8.01
N LEU A 343 1.20 -1.83 8.05
CA LEU A 343 0.52 -2.83 7.24
C LEU A 343 -0.69 -3.34 8.02
N GLY A 344 -1.89 -2.92 7.61
CA GLY A 344 -3.17 -3.43 8.13
C GLY A 344 -3.56 -4.80 7.57
N GLY A 345 -2.85 -5.25 6.53
CA GLY A 345 -2.91 -6.57 5.93
C GLY A 345 -1.70 -6.80 5.03
N ALA A 346 -1.63 -7.95 4.35
CA ALA A 346 -0.58 -8.21 3.36
C ALA A 346 -0.58 -7.10 2.30
N SER A 347 0.58 -6.50 2.06
CA SER A 347 0.69 -5.28 1.28
C SER A 347 1.77 -5.36 0.22
N THR A 348 1.45 -4.83 -0.96
CA THR A 348 2.37 -4.77 -2.11
C THR A 348 2.49 -3.34 -2.60
N PHE A 349 3.72 -2.85 -2.72
CA PHE A 349 4.01 -1.54 -3.30
C PHE A 349 4.67 -1.72 -4.65
N THR A 350 4.10 -1.12 -5.70
CA THR A 350 4.58 -1.24 -7.09
C THR A 350 4.72 0.12 -7.75
N GLY A 351 5.84 0.37 -8.43
CA GLY A 351 6.02 1.60 -9.22
C GLY A 351 7.45 1.83 -9.67
N ASN A 352 7.82 3.09 -9.94
CA ASN A 352 9.18 3.43 -10.33
C ASN A 352 10.14 3.37 -9.13
N ALA A 353 9.89 4.17 -8.09
CA ALA A 353 10.66 4.17 -6.84
C ALA A 353 9.75 4.30 -5.61
N GLY A 354 10.14 3.69 -4.49
CA GLY A 354 9.48 3.80 -3.21
C GLY A 354 10.36 4.48 -2.16
N PHE A 355 9.89 5.58 -1.58
CA PHE A 355 10.59 6.33 -0.56
C PHE A 355 9.85 6.24 0.78
N PHE A 356 10.45 5.55 1.75
CA PHE A 356 9.91 5.40 3.10
C PHE A 356 10.74 6.22 4.08
N SER A 357 10.26 7.41 4.44
CA SER A 357 10.98 8.31 5.36
C SER A 357 10.70 8.00 6.83
N GLY A 358 9.50 7.49 7.13
CA GLY A 358 9.09 7.03 8.46
C GLY A 358 9.30 5.53 8.66
N ALA A 359 8.83 5.02 9.81
CA ALA A 359 8.85 3.60 10.14
C ALA A 359 7.93 2.79 9.21
N VAL A 360 8.27 1.53 8.95
CA VAL A 360 7.40 0.55 8.31
C VAL A 360 7.09 -0.57 9.31
N GLU A 361 5.89 -0.50 9.89
CA GLU A 361 5.39 -1.45 10.89
C GLU A 361 4.54 -2.53 10.20
N GLY A 362 5.08 -3.74 10.15
CA GLY A 362 4.47 -4.87 9.46
C GLY A 362 3.24 -5.46 10.16
N GLY A 363 3.10 -5.31 11.48
CA GLY A 363 1.96 -5.85 12.22
C GLY A 363 1.74 -7.37 12.08
N GLY A 364 2.78 -8.12 11.70
CA GLY A 364 2.72 -9.54 11.37
C GLY A 364 2.20 -9.85 9.96
N ASN A 365 2.18 -8.88 9.05
CA ASN A 365 1.75 -9.05 7.67
C ASN A 365 2.92 -9.09 6.69
N ASP A 366 2.66 -9.64 5.50
CA ASP A 366 3.63 -9.74 4.42
C ASP A 366 3.82 -8.39 3.72
N LEU A 367 5.08 -8.10 3.37
CA LEU A 367 5.49 -6.92 2.63
C LEU A 367 6.13 -7.34 1.30
N THR A 368 5.58 -6.87 0.19
CA THR A 368 6.19 -7.00 -1.13
C THR A 368 6.57 -5.62 -1.68
N LEU A 369 7.84 -5.48 -2.08
CA LEU A 369 8.39 -4.29 -2.72
C LEU A 369 8.69 -4.63 -4.19
N ASN A 370 8.01 -3.96 -5.11
CA ASN A 370 8.11 -4.19 -6.55
C ASN A 370 8.37 -2.87 -7.28
N PHE A 371 9.53 -2.29 -7.03
CA PHE A 371 9.97 -1.06 -7.67
C PHE A 371 11.00 -1.34 -8.76
N THR A 372 11.00 -0.55 -9.82
CA THR A 372 12.01 -0.67 -10.89
C THR A 372 13.35 -0.06 -10.49
N GLN A 373 13.33 0.92 -9.58
CA GLN A 373 14.51 1.53 -8.99
C GLN A 373 14.87 0.87 -7.67
N GLU A 374 16.15 1.01 -7.28
CA GLU A 374 16.66 0.51 -6.00
C GLU A 374 15.84 1.09 -4.82
N THR A 375 15.38 0.21 -3.93
CA THR A 375 14.64 0.58 -2.72
C THR A 375 15.54 0.46 -1.50
N THR A 376 15.66 1.54 -0.72
CA THR A 376 16.40 1.51 0.54
C THR A 376 15.56 0.86 1.64
N ILE A 377 16.11 -0.17 2.29
CA ILE A 377 15.56 -0.79 3.49
C ILE A 377 16.54 -0.54 4.63
N ASP A 378 16.24 0.47 5.43
CA ASP A 378 17.06 0.83 6.59
C ASP A 378 16.44 0.27 7.87
N GLY A 379 17.00 -0.84 8.36
CA GLY A 379 16.62 -1.46 9.62
C GLY A 379 16.87 -0.59 10.87
N SER A 380 17.64 0.50 10.77
CA SER A 380 17.72 1.51 11.83
C SER A 380 16.50 2.44 11.86
N GLN A 381 15.81 2.59 10.73
CA GLN A 381 14.55 3.32 10.56
C GLN A 381 13.37 2.32 10.61
N THR A 382 13.22 1.64 11.75
CA THR A 382 12.06 0.82 12.17
C THR A 382 11.28 0.11 11.03
N PHE A 383 11.93 -0.74 10.24
CA PHE A 383 11.24 -1.87 9.59
C PHE A 383 11.05 -2.95 10.66
N ALA A 384 9.84 -3.09 11.18
CA ALA A 384 9.57 -3.95 12.33
C ALA A 384 8.35 -4.85 12.09
N ASN A 385 8.35 -6.03 12.75
CA ASN A 385 7.24 -6.97 12.77
C ASN A 385 6.66 -7.35 11.39
N VAL A 386 7.48 -7.35 10.34
CA VAL A 386 7.09 -7.88 9.03
C VAL A 386 7.08 -9.41 9.09
N ALA A 387 6.04 -10.05 8.56
CA ALA A 387 5.98 -11.50 8.49
C ALA A 387 6.95 -12.02 7.43
N ASN A 388 6.62 -11.89 6.14
CA ASN A 388 7.55 -12.16 5.06
C ASN A 388 7.93 -10.85 4.34
N LEU A 389 9.21 -10.68 4.02
CA LEU A 389 9.71 -9.59 3.19
C LEU A 389 10.08 -10.15 1.82
N THR A 390 9.43 -9.67 0.76
CA THR A 390 9.83 -9.95 -0.62
C THR A 390 10.23 -8.66 -1.31
N SER A 391 11.46 -8.58 -1.81
CA SER A 391 11.85 -7.57 -2.78
C SER A 391 11.98 -8.19 -4.17
N ILE A 392 11.19 -7.69 -5.11
CA ILE A 392 11.27 -8.05 -6.53
C ILE A 392 12.33 -7.19 -7.22
N GLY A 393 12.40 -5.90 -6.88
CA GLY A 393 13.40 -4.96 -7.37
C GLY A 393 14.70 -4.95 -6.56
N ASP A 394 15.68 -4.19 -7.06
CA ASP A 394 16.96 -3.98 -6.37
C ASP A 394 16.75 -3.34 -5.01
N VAL A 395 17.59 -3.68 -4.02
CA VAL A 395 17.50 -3.12 -2.67
C VAL A 395 18.86 -2.71 -2.12
N SER A 396 18.85 -1.62 -1.37
CA SER A 396 19.98 -1.16 -0.56
C SER A 396 19.67 -1.42 0.92
N LEU A 397 20.46 -2.25 1.59
CA LEU A 397 20.21 -2.69 2.96
C LEU A 397 21.14 -1.98 3.96
N ASN A 398 20.59 -1.65 5.13
CA ASN A 398 21.34 -1.14 6.26
C ASN A 398 20.72 -1.62 7.58
N GLY A 399 21.52 -1.76 8.63
CA GLY A 399 21.03 -2.05 9.98
C GLY A 399 20.51 -3.48 10.16
N THR A 400 19.66 -3.68 11.18
CA THR A 400 19.07 -5.00 11.44
C THR A 400 17.69 -5.10 10.80
N ILE A 401 17.51 -6.05 9.90
CA ILE A 401 16.25 -6.32 9.22
C ILE A 401 15.77 -7.68 9.72
N ALA A 402 14.74 -7.65 10.56
CA ALA A 402 14.17 -8.83 11.19
C ALA A 402 12.74 -9.08 10.71
N THR A 403 12.46 -10.29 10.27
CA THR A 403 11.14 -10.78 9.90
C THR A 403 10.76 -11.96 10.79
N SER A 404 9.46 -12.22 11.00
CA SER A 404 9.05 -13.46 11.69
C SER A 404 9.06 -14.68 10.76
N GLY A 405 8.94 -14.43 9.45
CA GLY A 405 9.01 -15.38 8.35
C GLY A 405 10.22 -15.14 7.46
N ASP A 406 10.07 -15.40 6.17
CA ASP A 406 11.14 -15.43 5.19
C ASP A 406 11.52 -14.05 4.63
N GLN A 407 12.76 -13.94 4.16
CA GLN A 407 13.29 -12.81 3.41
C GLN A 407 13.71 -13.29 2.02
N ASN A 408 13.05 -12.78 0.99
CA ASN A 408 13.28 -13.14 -0.40
C ASN A 408 13.73 -11.92 -1.21
N TYR A 409 14.96 -11.94 -1.71
CA TYR A 409 15.54 -10.90 -2.55
C TYR A 409 15.75 -11.44 -3.96
N ALA A 410 14.83 -11.09 -4.87
CA ALA A 410 14.80 -11.61 -6.23
C ALA A 410 15.75 -10.89 -7.20
N ALA A 411 16.19 -9.68 -6.85
CA ALA A 411 17.13 -8.88 -7.65
C ALA A 411 18.39 -8.54 -6.83
N ASN A 412 19.15 -7.54 -7.25
CA ASN A 412 20.44 -7.23 -6.64
C ASN A 412 20.27 -6.68 -5.22
N VAL A 413 21.17 -7.09 -4.33
CA VAL A 413 21.27 -6.56 -2.97
C VAL A 413 22.57 -5.78 -2.83
N THR A 414 22.47 -4.52 -2.46
CA THR A 414 23.61 -3.66 -2.09
C THR A 414 23.59 -3.45 -0.58
N LEU A 415 24.75 -3.48 0.09
CA LEU A 415 24.83 -3.09 1.50
C LEU A 415 25.25 -1.61 1.60
N ALA A 416 24.31 -0.73 1.95
CA ALA A 416 24.61 0.68 2.25
C ALA A 416 25.31 0.86 3.61
N GLY A 417 25.15 -0.12 4.51
CA GLY A 417 25.79 -0.15 5.82
C GLY A 417 25.88 -1.57 6.38
N THR A 418 26.43 -1.69 7.58
CA THR A 418 26.51 -2.99 8.27
C THR A 418 25.11 -3.55 8.46
N THR A 419 24.89 -4.75 7.94
CA THR A 419 23.55 -5.35 7.81
C THR A 419 23.48 -6.67 8.56
N THR A 420 22.41 -6.86 9.36
CA THR A 420 22.05 -8.14 9.97
C THR A 420 20.68 -8.55 9.49
N LEU A 421 20.59 -9.73 8.89
CA LEU A 421 19.34 -10.30 8.39
C LEU A 421 18.91 -11.44 9.30
N ALA A 422 17.68 -11.38 9.82
CA ALA A 422 17.14 -12.38 10.72
C ALA A 422 15.70 -12.75 10.38
N GLY A 423 15.37 -14.03 10.48
CA GLY A 423 14.02 -14.53 10.23
C GLY A 423 13.94 -16.04 10.15
N ASN A 424 13.01 -16.56 9.35
CA ASN A 424 12.88 -17.99 9.10
C ASN A 424 13.93 -18.44 8.06
N THR A 425 13.87 -18.00 6.80
CA THR A 425 14.92 -18.26 5.80
C THR A 425 15.27 -17.00 5.00
N GLY A 426 16.48 -16.98 4.44
CA GLY A 426 16.93 -15.96 3.50
C GLY A 426 17.19 -16.53 2.11
N SER A 427 16.84 -15.78 1.06
CA SER A 427 17.14 -16.11 -0.33
C SER A 427 17.67 -14.89 -1.10
N PHE A 428 18.75 -15.10 -1.84
CA PHE A 428 19.41 -14.09 -2.68
C PHE A 428 19.55 -14.66 -4.09
N ALA A 429 18.75 -14.18 -5.03
CA ALA A 429 18.76 -14.71 -6.40
C ALA A 429 19.92 -14.16 -7.26
N SER A 430 20.36 -12.94 -6.97
CA SER A 430 21.39 -12.22 -7.76
C SER A 430 22.67 -11.90 -6.98
N GLY A 431 22.87 -12.51 -5.82
CA GLY A 431 24.04 -12.25 -4.97
C GLY A 431 23.95 -10.95 -4.16
N VAL A 432 25.09 -10.51 -3.60
CA VAL A 432 25.19 -9.33 -2.71
C VAL A 432 26.44 -8.52 -3.02
N ALA A 433 26.28 -7.22 -3.32
CA ALA A 433 27.35 -6.24 -3.37
C ALA A 433 27.54 -5.61 -1.98
N GLY A 434 28.65 -5.94 -1.33
CA GLY A 434 28.91 -5.57 0.04
C GLY A 434 29.35 -4.12 0.25
N GLU A 435 29.89 -3.44 -0.77
CA GLU A 435 30.40 -2.06 -0.66
C GLU A 435 31.30 -1.81 0.59
N ASN A 436 32.09 -2.83 0.96
CA ASN A 436 32.91 -2.87 2.17
C ASN A 436 32.12 -2.70 3.49
N ASN A 437 30.88 -3.16 3.51
CA ASN A 437 30.04 -3.32 4.69
C ASN A 437 29.91 -4.79 5.11
N SER A 438 29.71 -5.01 6.41
CA SER A 438 29.58 -6.36 6.96
C SER A 438 28.16 -6.91 6.81
N LEU A 439 28.06 -8.23 6.58
CA LEU A 439 26.80 -8.96 6.49
C LEU A 439 26.73 -10.06 7.55
N THR A 440 25.69 -10.05 8.36
CA THR A 440 25.37 -11.14 9.29
C THR A 440 24.07 -11.84 8.89
N LEU A 441 24.10 -13.16 8.78
CA LEU A 441 22.95 -14.01 8.45
C LEU A 441 22.54 -14.83 9.68
N ASN A 442 21.36 -14.54 10.23
CA ASN A 442 20.82 -15.13 11.45
C ASN A 442 19.41 -15.68 11.25
N PHE A 443 19.30 -16.70 10.41
CA PHE A 443 18.03 -17.37 10.09
C PHE A 443 17.82 -18.62 10.95
N SER A 444 16.55 -18.93 11.26
CA SER A 444 16.18 -20.01 12.19
C SER A 444 15.48 -21.21 11.55
N GLY A 445 14.99 -21.06 10.32
CA GLY A 445 14.12 -21.99 9.60
C GLY A 445 14.82 -23.00 8.70
N GLY A 446 16.15 -22.96 8.59
CA GLY A 446 16.92 -23.92 7.79
C GLY A 446 18.15 -23.32 7.12
N THR A 447 18.51 -23.91 5.97
CA THR A 447 19.68 -23.51 5.18
C THR A 447 19.38 -22.29 4.32
N THR A 448 20.18 -21.24 4.44
CA THR A 448 20.13 -20.03 3.61
C THR A 448 20.94 -20.26 2.34
N ALA A 449 20.31 -20.12 1.17
CA ALA A 449 21.01 -20.28 -0.11
C ALA A 449 21.76 -18.99 -0.46
N LEU A 450 23.09 -19.09 -0.59
CA LEU A 450 23.96 -18.03 -1.09
C LEU A 450 24.30 -18.36 -2.54
N SER A 451 23.40 -17.95 -3.43
CA SER A 451 23.53 -18.15 -4.88
C SER A 451 23.96 -16.85 -5.55
N GLY A 452 24.83 -16.96 -6.57
CA GLY A 452 25.39 -15.82 -7.26
C GLY A 452 26.62 -15.24 -6.55
N ASP A 453 27.08 -14.09 -7.01
CA ASP A 453 28.32 -13.49 -6.52
C ASP A 453 28.07 -12.64 -5.28
N PHE A 454 28.75 -12.98 -4.18
CA PHE A 454 28.85 -12.13 -3.00
C PHE A 454 30.21 -11.44 -3.05
N ALA A 455 30.21 -10.14 -3.33
CA ALA A 455 31.42 -9.40 -3.64
C ALA A 455 31.64 -8.23 -2.68
N ASN A 456 32.91 -7.91 -2.40
CA ASN A 456 33.29 -6.73 -1.63
C ASN A 456 32.59 -6.62 -0.26
N ILE A 457 32.25 -7.73 0.37
CA ILE A 457 31.69 -7.74 1.74
C ILE A 457 32.85 -7.49 2.70
N GLN A 458 32.69 -6.67 3.74
CA GLN A 458 33.75 -6.50 4.72
C GLN A 458 33.99 -7.80 5.49
N THR A 459 33.02 -8.19 6.31
CA THR A 459 33.01 -9.48 7.02
C THR A 459 31.69 -10.17 6.74
N LEU A 460 31.73 -11.45 6.35
CA LEU A 460 30.55 -12.30 6.27
C LEU A 460 30.46 -13.14 7.54
N THR A 461 29.34 -13.09 8.24
CA THR A 461 29.07 -13.96 9.39
C THR A 461 27.78 -14.74 9.17
N ALA A 462 27.89 -16.05 8.97
CA ALA A 462 26.75 -16.95 8.89
C ALA A 462 26.57 -17.66 10.25
N LEU A 463 25.58 -17.24 11.02
CA LEU A 463 25.19 -17.89 12.28
C LEU A 463 24.27 -19.10 12.07
N SER A 464 23.77 -19.26 10.85
CA SER A 464 22.82 -20.28 10.41
C SER A 464 23.41 -21.09 9.26
N ASN A 465 22.83 -22.26 8.97
CA ASN A 465 23.31 -23.12 7.90
C ASN A 465 23.27 -22.36 6.57
N VAL A 466 24.29 -22.54 5.73
CA VAL A 466 24.36 -21.94 4.40
C VAL A 466 24.63 -22.99 3.33
N SER A 467 24.07 -22.75 2.15
CA SER A 467 24.37 -23.50 0.93
C SER A 467 25.02 -22.56 -0.07
N LEU A 468 26.23 -22.89 -0.52
CA LEU A 468 27.03 -22.03 -1.39
C LEU A 468 26.90 -22.46 -2.84
N ASN A 469 26.79 -21.49 -3.74
CA ASN A 469 26.83 -21.69 -5.18
C ASN A 469 27.37 -20.41 -5.86
N GLY A 470 28.67 -20.41 -6.19
CA GLY A 470 29.36 -19.25 -6.75
C GLY A 470 30.48 -18.68 -5.88
N GLY A 471 30.87 -17.44 -6.17
CA GLY A 471 31.97 -16.75 -5.49
C GLY A 471 31.54 -15.99 -4.24
N ILE A 472 32.26 -16.17 -3.13
CA ILE A 472 32.15 -15.33 -1.94
C ILE A 472 33.49 -14.62 -1.70
N GLN A 473 33.50 -13.31 -1.86
CA GLN A 473 34.64 -12.44 -1.63
C GLN A 473 34.36 -11.51 -0.44
N THR A 474 35.21 -11.62 0.58
CA THR A 474 35.28 -10.65 1.68
C THR A 474 36.58 -9.86 1.65
N ASN A 475 36.59 -8.67 2.25
CA ASN A 475 37.81 -7.88 2.46
C ASN A 475 38.50 -8.27 3.77
N LEU A 476 37.72 -8.70 4.76
CA LEU A 476 38.15 -9.31 6.01
C LEU A 476 37.70 -10.77 6.01
N ASP A 477 37.10 -11.23 7.11
CA ASP A 477 36.91 -12.65 7.39
C ASP A 477 35.56 -13.19 6.94
N GLN A 478 35.52 -14.51 6.70
CA GLN A 478 34.31 -15.30 6.54
C GLN A 478 34.13 -16.21 7.75
N ASN A 479 33.05 -16.02 8.49
CA ASN A 479 32.77 -16.77 9.71
C ASN A 479 31.53 -17.64 9.53
N TYR A 480 31.73 -18.95 9.34
CA TYR A 480 30.64 -19.92 9.22
C TYR A 480 30.51 -20.67 10.55
N ALA A 481 29.59 -20.22 11.41
CA ALA A 481 29.39 -20.80 12.74
C ALA A 481 28.52 -22.08 12.71
N ALA A 482 27.78 -22.30 11.63
CA ALA A 482 26.91 -23.45 11.42
C ALA A 482 27.35 -24.28 10.19
N GLY A 483 26.51 -25.23 9.75
CA GLY A 483 26.83 -26.13 8.66
C GLY A 483 26.94 -25.42 7.31
N VAL A 484 27.99 -25.73 6.55
CA VAL A 484 28.17 -25.29 5.17
C VAL A 484 27.95 -26.47 4.22
N SER A 485 27.14 -26.26 3.20
CA SER A 485 26.92 -27.19 2.10
C SER A 485 27.23 -26.52 0.76
N LEU A 486 27.56 -27.30 -0.27
CA LEU A 486 27.78 -26.78 -1.62
C LEU A 486 26.64 -27.25 -2.52
N ALA A 487 25.80 -26.32 -2.99
CA ALA A 487 24.79 -26.61 -4.02
C ALA A 487 25.36 -26.48 -5.45
N GLY A 488 26.52 -25.85 -5.59
CA GLY A 488 27.31 -25.75 -6.81
C GLY A 488 28.77 -25.52 -6.45
N ASP A 489 29.63 -25.42 -7.47
CA ASP A 489 31.04 -25.08 -7.25
C ASP A 489 31.16 -23.73 -6.52
N ALA A 490 32.02 -23.68 -5.50
CA ALA A 490 32.20 -22.50 -4.66
C ALA A 490 33.66 -22.04 -4.65
N SER A 491 33.85 -20.72 -4.69
CA SER A 491 35.16 -20.08 -4.54
C SER A 491 35.12 -19.04 -3.45
N LEU A 492 35.91 -19.23 -2.40
CA LEU A 492 35.92 -18.38 -1.22
C LEU A 492 37.25 -17.61 -1.14
N SER A 493 37.15 -16.29 -0.95
CA SER A 493 38.33 -15.42 -0.85
C SER A 493 38.18 -14.31 0.17
N GLY A 494 39.29 -13.89 0.76
CA GLY A 494 39.35 -12.77 1.70
C GLY A 494 40.58 -12.76 2.61
N ASN A 495 40.41 -12.32 3.85
CA ASN A 495 41.48 -12.33 4.85
C ASN A 495 41.61 -13.71 5.50
N ALA A 496 40.56 -14.25 6.12
CA ALA A 496 40.53 -15.60 6.67
C ALA A 496 39.13 -16.22 6.56
N ALA A 497 39.03 -17.54 6.76
CA ALA A 497 37.76 -18.24 6.93
C ALA A 497 37.78 -19.21 8.11
N THR A 498 36.62 -19.37 8.75
CA THR A 498 36.38 -20.38 9.79
C THR A 498 35.14 -21.21 9.45
N PHE A 499 35.25 -22.54 9.61
CA PHE A 499 34.19 -23.51 9.29
C PHE A 499 33.87 -24.39 10.50
N ALA A 500 33.18 -23.85 11.50
CA ALA A 500 32.99 -24.52 12.79
C ALA A 500 32.37 -25.94 12.72
N SER A 501 31.65 -26.26 11.64
CA SER A 501 31.05 -27.58 11.38
C SER A 501 31.63 -28.31 10.15
N GLY A 502 32.67 -27.79 9.51
CA GLY A 502 33.20 -28.28 8.25
C GLY A 502 32.32 -27.95 7.03
N VAL A 503 32.54 -28.66 5.92
CA VAL A 503 31.87 -28.46 4.63
C VAL A 503 31.38 -29.78 4.04
N ALA A 504 30.08 -29.86 3.75
CA ALA A 504 29.46 -30.93 2.97
C ALA A 504 29.48 -30.55 1.49
N GLY A 505 30.32 -31.23 0.71
CA GLY A 505 30.55 -30.84 -0.68
C GLY A 505 29.48 -31.24 -1.69
N GLU A 506 28.66 -32.24 -1.39
CA GLU A 506 27.62 -32.76 -2.31
C GLU A 506 28.09 -33.00 -3.76
N ASN A 507 29.36 -33.40 -3.91
CA ASN A 507 30.07 -33.60 -5.17
C ASN A 507 30.29 -32.31 -6.00
N ASN A 508 30.37 -31.17 -5.34
CA ASN A 508 30.79 -29.88 -5.92
C ASN A 508 32.20 -29.50 -5.43
N SER A 509 32.88 -28.64 -6.19
CA SER A 509 34.26 -28.23 -5.94
C SER A 509 34.32 -27.03 -5.00
N LEU A 510 35.37 -26.97 -4.19
CA LEU A 510 35.66 -25.87 -3.27
C LEU A 510 37.04 -25.30 -3.55
N THR A 511 37.11 -23.99 -3.83
CA THR A 511 38.37 -23.25 -3.94
C THR A 511 38.50 -22.28 -2.77
N LEU A 512 39.68 -22.26 -2.12
CA LEU A 512 40.01 -21.41 -0.99
C LEU A 512 41.19 -20.50 -1.34
N ASN A 513 41.03 -19.19 -1.15
CA ASN A 513 42.07 -18.20 -1.43
C ASN A 513 42.03 -17.06 -0.39
N PHE A 514 42.69 -17.27 0.74
CA PHE A 514 42.72 -16.33 1.86
C PHE A 514 44.12 -15.76 2.08
N THR A 515 44.22 -14.47 2.38
CA THR A 515 45.51 -13.73 2.37
C THR A 515 46.02 -13.30 3.75
N GLY A 516 45.20 -13.46 4.78
CA GLY A 516 45.45 -13.00 6.16
C GLY A 516 46.14 -14.02 7.06
N GLY A 517 46.32 -15.25 6.60
CA GLY A 517 46.89 -16.34 7.38
C GLY A 517 46.38 -17.70 6.90
N PRO A 518 46.80 -18.80 7.54
CA PRO A 518 46.32 -20.13 7.18
C PRO A 518 44.81 -20.25 7.43
N THR A 519 44.11 -20.89 6.51
CA THR A 519 42.70 -21.27 6.70
C THR A 519 42.64 -22.58 7.47
N THR A 520 42.06 -22.55 8.66
CA THR A 520 41.85 -23.78 9.44
C THR A 520 40.73 -24.61 8.80
N LEU A 521 41.08 -25.84 8.44
CA LEU A 521 40.17 -26.88 7.98
C LEU A 521 39.90 -27.81 9.16
N ASP A 522 38.94 -27.40 9.99
CA ASP A 522 38.43 -28.14 11.13
C ASP A 522 37.06 -28.77 10.82
N GLY A 523 36.66 -29.77 11.62
CA GLY A 523 35.42 -30.49 11.37
C GLY A 523 35.46 -31.40 10.13
N SER A 524 34.29 -31.74 9.59
CA SER A 524 34.19 -32.70 8.48
C SER A 524 34.19 -31.99 7.13
N PHE A 525 35.25 -32.18 6.35
CA PHE A 525 35.27 -31.86 4.92
C PHE A 525 35.04 -33.15 4.13
N ALA A 526 33.82 -33.34 3.61
CA ALA A 526 33.39 -34.60 3.02
C ALA A 526 32.59 -34.41 1.75
N ASN A 527 32.65 -35.39 0.86
CA ASN A 527 31.94 -35.41 -0.43
C ASN A 527 32.21 -34.17 -1.29
N ILE A 528 33.35 -33.49 -1.12
CA ILE A 528 33.77 -32.41 -2.01
C ILE A 528 34.28 -33.06 -3.30
N ALA A 529 33.93 -32.54 -4.48
CA ALA A 529 34.50 -33.05 -5.73
C ALA A 529 36.01 -32.81 -5.74
N THR A 530 36.42 -31.55 -5.92
CA THR A 530 37.82 -31.14 -5.84
C THR A 530 37.97 -30.07 -4.77
N LEU A 531 38.93 -30.25 -3.86
CA LEU A 531 39.35 -29.21 -2.92
C LEU A 531 40.62 -28.54 -3.47
N THR A 532 40.58 -27.23 -3.69
CA THR A 532 41.74 -26.45 -4.13
C THR A 532 42.04 -25.37 -3.10
N ALA A 533 43.16 -25.50 -2.39
CA ALA A 533 43.68 -24.47 -1.49
C ALA A 533 44.81 -23.70 -2.19
N LEU A 534 44.54 -22.46 -2.58
CA LEU A 534 45.52 -21.55 -3.19
C LEU A 534 46.37 -20.82 -2.14
N SER A 535 45.88 -20.76 -0.90
CA SER A 535 46.52 -20.15 0.26
C SER A 535 46.89 -21.20 1.32
N ASP A 536 47.68 -20.78 2.31
CA ASP A 536 48.08 -21.65 3.42
C ASP A 536 46.86 -22.25 4.13
N VAL A 537 46.98 -23.50 4.58
CA VAL A 537 45.92 -24.19 5.33
C VAL A 537 46.48 -24.88 6.58
N GLU A 538 45.67 -24.89 7.63
CA GLU A 538 45.89 -25.69 8.84
C GLU A 538 44.88 -26.84 8.86
N ILE A 539 45.35 -28.08 8.81
CA ILE A 539 44.49 -29.26 8.82
C ILE A 539 44.43 -29.81 10.25
N ALA A 540 43.21 -29.82 10.81
CA ALA A 540 42.92 -30.32 12.15
C ALA A 540 42.00 -31.56 12.13
N ALA A 541 41.69 -32.09 10.95
CA ALA A 541 40.72 -33.17 10.77
C ALA A 541 41.00 -33.99 9.50
N ASN A 542 40.24 -35.09 9.34
CA ASN A 542 40.25 -35.86 8.11
C ASN A 542 39.52 -35.12 6.98
N ILE A 543 40.06 -35.18 5.77
CA ILE A 543 39.48 -34.56 4.57
C ILE A 543 39.23 -35.64 3.52
N SER A 544 38.00 -35.70 3.01
CA SER A 544 37.57 -36.62 1.97
C SER A 544 37.00 -35.87 0.77
N THR A 545 37.63 -36.09 -0.38
CA THR A 545 37.15 -35.64 -1.69
C THR A 545 36.76 -36.85 -2.55
N ASN A 546 35.91 -36.64 -3.55
CA ASN A 546 35.56 -37.64 -4.56
C ASN A 546 36.56 -37.62 -5.73
N LEU A 547 37.12 -36.44 -6.02
CA LEU A 547 38.20 -36.20 -6.98
C LEU A 547 39.43 -35.71 -6.20
N ASP A 548 40.04 -34.61 -6.63
CA ASP A 548 41.41 -34.27 -6.24
C ASP A 548 41.49 -33.32 -5.04
N GLN A 549 42.62 -33.35 -4.34
CA GLN A 549 43.01 -32.37 -3.33
C GLN A 549 44.27 -31.64 -3.81
N ASN A 550 44.16 -30.35 -4.07
CA ASN A 550 45.24 -29.52 -4.60
C ASN A 550 45.63 -28.45 -3.57
N TYR A 551 46.81 -28.59 -2.96
CA TYR A 551 47.37 -27.64 -2.00
C TYR A 551 48.56 -26.92 -2.64
N ALA A 552 48.30 -25.71 -3.15
CA ALA A 552 49.33 -24.92 -3.83
C ALA A 552 50.30 -24.24 -2.84
N ALA A 553 49.83 -23.90 -1.65
CA ALA A 553 50.59 -23.22 -0.60
C ALA A 553 50.92 -24.17 0.57
N ASN A 554 51.40 -23.64 1.70
CA ASN A 554 51.87 -24.47 2.80
C ASN A 554 50.71 -25.16 3.51
N VAL A 555 50.90 -26.44 3.85
CA VAL A 555 49.99 -27.19 4.71
C VAL A 555 50.62 -27.35 6.08
N THR A 556 49.90 -27.02 7.15
CA THR A 556 50.32 -27.30 8.53
C THR A 556 49.35 -28.28 9.18
N LEU A 557 49.86 -29.30 9.85
CA LEU A 557 49.03 -30.22 10.63
C LEU A 557 48.97 -29.76 12.09
N THR A 558 47.76 -29.59 12.61
CA THR A 558 47.50 -29.29 14.03
C THR A 558 46.94 -30.50 14.77
N ASP A 559 46.41 -31.48 14.04
CA ASP A 559 46.06 -32.81 14.54
C ASP A 559 46.45 -33.90 13.53
N ASN A 560 46.31 -35.17 13.91
CA ASN A 560 46.49 -36.29 13.01
C ASN A 560 45.44 -36.23 11.88
N ALA A 561 45.88 -36.43 10.64
CA ALA A 561 45.02 -36.26 9.48
C ALA A 561 45.10 -37.45 8.52
N THR A 562 43.93 -37.88 8.03
CA THR A 562 43.78 -38.75 6.87
C THR A 562 43.18 -37.95 5.74
N LEU A 563 43.90 -37.85 4.63
CA LEU A 563 43.48 -37.18 3.41
C LEU A 563 43.15 -38.24 2.36
N SER A 564 41.97 -38.16 1.77
CA SER A 564 41.48 -39.19 0.83
C SER A 564 40.77 -38.61 -0.39
N GLY A 565 40.92 -39.26 -1.53
CA GLY A 565 40.31 -38.87 -2.80
C GLY A 565 40.88 -39.59 -4.01
N ASN A 566 40.77 -38.98 -5.19
CA ASN A 566 41.37 -39.49 -6.41
C ASN A 566 42.88 -39.22 -6.44
N ALA A 567 43.32 -37.96 -6.54
CA ALA A 567 44.73 -37.57 -6.44
C ALA A 567 44.95 -36.49 -5.37
N GLY A 568 46.14 -36.42 -4.79
CA GLY A 568 46.56 -35.30 -3.95
C GLY A 568 47.80 -34.61 -4.52
N SER A 569 47.91 -33.29 -4.34
CA SER A 569 49.08 -32.51 -4.75
C SER A 569 49.45 -31.50 -3.66
N PHE A 570 50.71 -31.51 -3.25
CA PHE A 570 51.27 -30.61 -2.24
C PHE A 570 52.47 -29.88 -2.83
N SER A 571 52.26 -28.68 -3.38
CA SER A 571 53.31 -27.97 -4.12
C SER A 571 54.37 -27.32 -3.22
N SER A 572 53.99 -26.91 -2.01
CA SER A 572 54.89 -26.24 -1.05
C SER A 572 55.33 -27.13 0.12
N GLY A 573 54.79 -28.34 0.23
CA GLY A 573 55.09 -29.29 1.30
C GLY A 573 54.17 -29.19 2.52
N VAL A 574 54.53 -29.93 3.58
CA VAL A 574 53.73 -30.11 4.80
C VAL A 574 54.58 -29.90 6.04
N ALA A 575 54.16 -28.99 6.93
CA ALA A 575 54.67 -28.87 8.29
C ALA A 575 53.86 -29.77 9.22
N GLY A 576 54.41 -30.93 9.59
CA GLY A 576 53.70 -31.99 10.29
C GLY A 576 53.43 -31.75 11.77
N GLY A 577 54.13 -30.84 12.44
CA GLY A 577 53.88 -30.50 13.86
C GLY A 577 53.97 -31.69 14.84
N GLY A 578 54.65 -32.77 14.46
CA GLY A 578 54.70 -34.03 15.21
C GLY A 578 53.42 -34.88 15.08
N LYS A 579 52.63 -34.68 14.03
CA LYS A 579 51.36 -35.38 13.76
C LYS A 579 51.50 -36.45 12.69
N ASP A 580 50.58 -37.40 12.71
CA ASP A 580 50.48 -38.45 11.70
C ASP A 580 49.75 -37.94 10.47
N LEU A 581 50.29 -38.23 9.29
CA LEU A 581 49.65 -37.97 8.01
C LEU A 581 49.45 -39.28 7.25
N THR A 582 48.19 -39.59 6.95
CA THR A 582 47.83 -40.69 6.05
C THR A 582 47.29 -40.13 4.73
N LEU A 583 47.90 -40.52 3.62
CA LEU A 583 47.53 -40.17 2.25
C LEU A 583 46.86 -41.39 1.61
N ASN A 584 45.54 -41.34 1.47
CA ASN A 584 44.71 -42.42 0.94
C ASN A 584 44.06 -42.01 -0.39
N PHE A 585 44.89 -41.91 -1.43
CA PHE A 585 44.48 -41.53 -2.77
C PHE A 585 44.57 -42.73 -3.74
N THR A 586 43.67 -42.80 -4.72
CA THR A 586 43.64 -43.90 -5.69
C THR A 586 44.57 -43.69 -6.89
N ALA A 587 44.88 -42.44 -7.21
CA ALA A 587 45.82 -42.00 -8.23
C ALA A 587 47.09 -41.42 -7.57
N PRO A 588 48.19 -41.23 -8.33
CA PRO A 588 49.45 -40.77 -7.78
C PRO A 588 49.31 -39.45 -7.01
N THR A 589 49.84 -39.43 -5.78
CA THR A 589 49.91 -38.22 -4.95
C THR A 589 51.26 -37.53 -5.16
N ALA A 590 51.25 -36.26 -5.54
CA ALA A 590 52.46 -35.47 -5.71
C ALA A 590 52.90 -34.82 -4.39
N LEU A 591 54.02 -35.28 -3.85
CA LEU A 591 54.65 -34.75 -2.64
C LEU A 591 55.84 -33.89 -3.09
N GLU A 592 55.58 -32.60 -3.27
CA GLU A 592 56.60 -31.62 -3.64
C GLU A 592 56.96 -30.73 -2.43
N GLY A 593 58.12 -30.10 -2.50
CA GLY A 593 58.60 -29.23 -1.42
C GLY A 593 59.12 -30.00 -0.21
N SER A 594 58.98 -29.40 0.97
CA SER A 594 59.50 -29.98 2.22
C SER A 594 58.37 -30.53 3.07
N PHE A 595 58.39 -31.83 3.35
CA PHE A 595 57.57 -32.44 4.39
C PHE A 595 58.45 -32.53 5.63
N ALA A 596 58.14 -31.78 6.67
CA ALA A 596 59.00 -31.63 7.85
C ALA A 596 58.25 -31.96 9.15
N ASN A 597 58.96 -32.50 10.14
CA ASN A 597 58.42 -32.78 11.47
C ASN A 597 57.11 -33.59 11.48
N LEU A 598 56.91 -34.54 10.56
CA LEU A 598 55.80 -35.49 10.68
C LEU A 598 56.12 -36.52 11.78
N ALA A 599 55.12 -37.06 12.48
CA ALA A 599 55.34 -38.26 13.31
C ALA A 599 55.47 -39.47 12.41
N ASN A 600 54.37 -39.90 11.80
CA ASN A 600 54.35 -40.90 10.75
C ASN A 600 53.84 -40.32 9.43
N LEU A 601 54.40 -40.78 8.32
CA LEU A 601 53.83 -40.59 6.99
C LEU A 601 53.42 -41.94 6.43
N THR A 602 52.14 -42.13 6.12
CA THR A 602 51.65 -43.32 5.42
C THR A 602 51.06 -42.94 4.08
N SER A 603 51.61 -43.45 2.98
CA SER A 603 50.93 -43.45 1.69
C SER A 603 50.31 -44.81 1.41
N VAL A 604 49.00 -44.82 1.15
CA VAL A 604 48.27 -46.02 0.70
C VAL A 604 48.41 -46.20 -0.81
N GLY A 605 48.32 -45.09 -1.56
CA GLY A 605 48.41 -45.07 -3.02
C GLY A 605 49.80 -44.74 -3.55
N ASP A 606 49.89 -44.68 -4.87
CA ASP A 606 51.12 -44.29 -5.58
C ASP A 606 51.53 -42.87 -5.17
N VAL A 607 52.84 -42.60 -5.09
CA VAL A 607 53.38 -41.26 -4.80
C VAL A 607 54.46 -40.86 -5.78
N THR A 608 54.49 -39.58 -6.13
CA THR A 608 55.65 -38.95 -6.73
C THR A 608 56.35 -38.08 -5.69
N LEU A 609 57.67 -38.20 -5.58
CA LEU A 609 58.46 -37.52 -4.56
C LEU A 609 59.40 -36.50 -5.21
N ASN A 610 59.46 -35.31 -4.63
CA ASN A 610 60.41 -34.27 -4.99
C ASN A 610 60.71 -33.38 -3.77
N GLY A 611 61.96 -33.38 -3.31
CA GLY A 611 62.38 -32.61 -2.13
C GLY A 611 62.71 -33.48 -0.91
N THR A 612 62.55 -32.92 0.29
CA THR A 612 62.89 -33.62 1.54
C THR A 612 61.63 -34.05 2.28
N ILE A 613 61.57 -35.32 2.68
CA ILE A 613 60.51 -35.88 3.52
C ILE A 613 61.10 -36.36 4.84
N GLU A 614 60.81 -35.64 5.92
CA GLU A 614 61.28 -35.89 7.27
C GLU A 614 60.14 -36.35 8.19
N THR A 615 60.35 -37.50 8.84
CA THR A 615 59.49 -38.03 9.90
C THR A 615 60.31 -38.28 11.16
N THR A 616 59.71 -38.07 12.33
CA THR A 616 60.33 -38.41 13.63
C THR A 616 60.15 -39.88 14.01
N VAL A 617 59.14 -40.54 13.41
CA VAL A 617 58.89 -41.98 13.51
C VAL A 617 59.07 -42.58 12.12
N ASP A 618 58.03 -43.17 11.52
CA ASP A 618 58.20 -44.05 10.36
C ASP A 618 57.54 -43.50 9.08
N GLN A 619 58.11 -43.87 7.94
CA GLN A 619 57.55 -43.66 6.60
C GLN A 619 57.08 -45.00 6.03
N THR A 620 55.80 -45.09 5.68
CA THR A 620 55.20 -46.30 5.10
C THR A 620 54.66 -46.01 3.71
N TYR A 621 55.23 -46.61 2.67
CA TYR A 621 54.78 -46.50 1.29
C TYR A 621 54.21 -47.85 0.82
N GLN A 622 52.88 -47.93 0.69
CA GLN A 622 52.18 -49.19 0.39
C GLN A 622 52.03 -49.48 -1.12
N ALA A 623 52.33 -48.51 -1.98
CA ALA A 623 52.27 -48.63 -3.43
C ALA A 623 53.49 -47.95 -4.10
N ASN A 624 53.44 -47.72 -5.41
CA ASN A 624 54.61 -47.31 -6.19
C ASN A 624 55.14 -45.96 -5.75
N VAL A 625 56.47 -45.86 -5.65
CA VAL A 625 57.18 -44.61 -5.39
C VAL A 625 57.98 -44.24 -6.62
N THR A 626 57.71 -43.08 -7.19
CA THR A 626 58.44 -42.52 -8.34
C THR A 626 59.11 -41.21 -7.93
N LEU A 627 60.36 -40.99 -8.33
CA LEU A 627 61.04 -39.72 -8.09
C LEU A 627 60.70 -38.75 -9.23
N ALA A 628 60.00 -37.66 -8.93
CA ALA A 628 59.77 -36.55 -9.84
C ALA A 628 60.89 -35.49 -9.77
N GLY A 629 61.73 -35.58 -8.74
CA GLY A 629 62.90 -34.75 -8.53
C GLY A 629 63.88 -35.38 -7.55
N ASN A 630 64.98 -34.67 -7.27
CA ASN A 630 65.95 -35.12 -6.26
C ASN A 630 65.24 -35.23 -4.90
N THR A 631 65.36 -36.39 -4.27
CA THR A 631 64.58 -36.72 -3.07
C THR A 631 65.50 -37.17 -1.93
N THR A 632 65.23 -36.65 -0.73
CA THR A 632 65.86 -37.08 0.52
C THR A 632 64.78 -37.53 1.49
N LEU A 633 64.91 -38.75 2.01
CA LEU A 633 64.02 -39.28 3.05
C LEU A 633 64.76 -39.39 4.38
N GLU A 634 64.20 -38.82 5.44
CA GLU A 634 64.80 -38.77 6.77
C GLU A 634 63.83 -39.28 7.85
N GLY A 635 64.33 -40.08 8.80
CA GLY A 635 63.55 -40.46 9.98
C GLY A 635 64.05 -41.66 10.78
N ASN A 636 63.12 -42.36 11.47
CA ASN A 636 63.44 -43.58 12.19
C ASN A 636 63.48 -44.79 11.25
N ALA A 637 62.38 -45.13 10.57
CA ALA A 637 62.36 -46.23 9.59
C ALA A 637 61.59 -45.87 8.32
N ALA A 638 61.86 -46.60 7.24
CA ALA A 638 61.05 -46.53 6.01
C ALA A 638 60.74 -47.94 5.51
N SER A 639 59.49 -48.18 5.13
CA SER A 639 59.09 -49.42 4.48
C SER A 639 58.49 -49.14 3.11
N PHE A 640 58.96 -49.86 2.09
CA PHE A 640 58.46 -49.77 0.73
C PHE A 640 57.86 -51.11 0.31
N ALA A 641 56.54 -51.17 0.18
CA ALA A 641 55.86 -52.38 -0.29
C ALA A 641 56.24 -52.74 -1.74
N THR A 642 56.60 -51.72 -2.53
CA THR A 642 57.11 -51.81 -3.90
C THR A 642 58.41 -51.02 -4.03
N GLY A 643 59.28 -51.35 -4.98
CA GLY A 643 60.53 -50.61 -5.19
C GLY A 643 60.34 -49.13 -5.59
N VAL A 644 61.42 -48.36 -5.51
CA VAL A 644 61.48 -46.93 -5.89
C VAL A 644 61.98 -46.79 -7.33
N THR A 645 61.26 -46.05 -8.17
CA THR A 645 61.66 -45.77 -9.57
C THR A 645 62.33 -44.39 -9.65
N GLY A 646 63.62 -44.38 -10.01
CA GLY A 646 64.48 -43.21 -9.82
C GLY A 646 64.58 -42.19 -10.96
N GLU A 647 64.03 -42.43 -12.16
CA GLU A 647 64.01 -41.50 -13.32
C GLU A 647 65.24 -40.56 -13.54
N ASN A 648 66.46 -41.00 -13.24
CA ASN A 648 67.71 -40.19 -13.23
C ASN A 648 67.81 -39.07 -12.17
N HIS A 649 66.99 -39.13 -11.12
CA HIS A 649 67.05 -38.27 -9.94
C HIS A 649 67.87 -38.90 -8.81
N ALA A 650 68.49 -38.04 -7.99
CA ALA A 650 69.20 -38.48 -6.80
C ALA A 650 68.20 -38.95 -5.72
N PHE A 651 68.49 -40.09 -5.09
CA PHE A 651 67.71 -40.63 -3.99
C PHE A 651 68.60 -40.83 -2.77
N THR A 652 68.35 -40.03 -1.73
CA THR A 652 69.10 -40.08 -0.47
C THR A 652 68.21 -40.64 0.64
N ILE A 653 68.72 -41.63 1.37
CA ILE A 653 68.02 -42.30 2.47
C ILE A 653 68.85 -42.05 3.73
N ASN A 654 68.26 -41.38 4.72
CA ASN A 654 68.90 -41.01 5.99
C ASN A 654 68.02 -41.44 7.17
N PHE A 655 67.97 -42.76 7.42
CA PHE A 655 67.21 -43.34 8.53
C PHE A 655 68.14 -43.87 9.62
N THR A 656 67.71 -43.71 10.86
CA THR A 656 68.45 -44.22 12.04
C THR A 656 68.13 -45.68 12.37
N GLY A 657 66.97 -46.16 11.95
CA GLY A 657 66.48 -47.53 12.05
C GLY A 657 66.49 -48.26 10.70
N GLY A 658 65.73 -49.36 10.61
CA GLY A 658 65.73 -50.23 9.43
C GLY A 658 64.96 -49.66 8.24
N THR A 659 65.52 -49.79 7.04
CA THR A 659 64.80 -49.60 5.78
C THR A 659 64.54 -50.96 5.12
N THR A 660 63.28 -51.25 4.80
CA THR A 660 62.85 -52.56 4.24
C THR A 660 62.15 -52.42 2.91
#